data_AF-A0A9N8J516-F1
#
_entry.id   AF-A0A9N8J516-F1
#
_cell.length_a   1.000
_cell.length_b   1.000
_cell.length_c   1.000
_cell.angle_alpha   90.00
_cell.angle_beta   90.00
_cell.angle_gamma   90.00
#
_symmetry.space_group_name_H-M   'P 1'
#
loop_
_entity.id
_entity.type
_entity.pdbx_description
1 polymer ?
#
loop_
_entity_poly.entity_id
_entity_poly.type
_entity_poly.pdbx_seq_one_letter_code
_entity_poly.pdbx_strand_id
1 'polypeptide(L)'
;MKKNLFCMWLALLAILFTVNMEAQMTIGGKKEPEAFSVLELLNKGGLRLPQMTTAQRNAFAVKNNDKGEGLTIYNIDTKCVEYWNATRWVSLCEGTSQTKISPQPCVNVAADGTGCDQTFTIDDVDCPNGPFNIAIVAGSEYAVLNDVDNTNGKFKIDFFPNESVNIHTVLVRVTSTCTSLFKEFLFSQNGVDCTSMPYTAPTITASATTICIGGAVYLSVPANTPNLDKLIWTRNGVEVARGVNYYIATQKGEYNISMGAVGCNKNDSNKRTITESGTATPVTLSVIASNNGEICGTNKVTLTASGNSSGTIVWFHNGVQEQSGPSIDLSSDTSIGEWFAAVKDGSCYSKQSNSIQVKKTAAGGQITIDDADVLVNGKPLSSFTSFCAGGSLNFSIANKQNGITYTWYNGNDPITTNPFIVPGNQSTMSLRMIATDNSDSKCPAETHVLEKNITSGNTPGQPSITGKTVLCDGSTDLTIVPETTGTYTYTWYKDNVKISEAQTITVSEGGTYNATVTNATGCTSTMAVKNVSSTVSSQPVITWLSNPASANFGGKVYMEASSTPAATSYTWAADNGAVITGSGASVSVQLPASGIDGLKVKVTVTAKNDCGEISKDHLITVNTDCPTPEVTASNTVQTTTTNSAVTLSASVTAATAVQAAYKWYSNTTNSNSGGTEIPGATTASYTYTPSQAGTYYFYCEVTNGCTGNPKGNSPAFTVTASKDPSTINPGSGSLSGRTCFDIAQTEGGDTCGPLSSRLPQQADFTTVINTQQYTFTPQGTISNLHFQYVEKSGYANQIVSKFEPNGNTVTVTYNTNLSGAQGTALGKTSTDPLYVTIYAIFNDGTGAEVAVKLKAEIKDCMCCGAKISATEWRAFKCHNMGVDESLNPFSADARLTGNYYYWGTLLPYNAGGKANTTSWADNVKTASDPCPPGYRVPTRAEWQGVVSNNVTTKVYGSFAFNQGTVVIGPALPLPVSSYVPVGVGQTPLALAQFSYQSTTVYSANSNFYYLYGSSSTTFNPNAYAGRSYAFPVRCIQKAQGEGGQP
;
A
#
# COMPACT_ATOMS: atom_id res chain seq x y z
N MET A 1 -82.58 13.88 84.81
CA MET A 1 -82.38 13.84 83.34
C MET A 1 -81.02 13.18 83.05
N LYS A 2 -80.99 11.89 82.72
CA LYS A 2 -79.75 11.08 82.61
C LYS A 2 -79.79 10.09 81.43
N LYS A 3 -80.36 10.49 80.29
CA LYS A 3 -80.42 9.64 79.07
C LYS A 3 -79.81 10.28 77.82
N ASN A 4 -79.86 11.60 77.66
CA ASN A 4 -79.39 12.21 76.40
C ASN A 4 -77.87 12.39 76.32
N LEU A 5 -77.16 12.50 77.44
CA LEU A 5 -75.70 12.66 77.43
C LEU A 5 -74.94 11.34 77.17
N PHE A 6 -75.51 10.21 77.59
CA PHE A 6 -74.89 8.89 77.38
C PHE A 6 -75.07 8.39 75.94
N CYS A 7 -76.23 8.63 75.33
CA CYS A 7 -76.45 8.31 73.92
C CYS A 7 -75.59 9.17 72.98
N MET A 8 -75.32 10.43 73.34
CA MET A 8 -74.42 11.29 72.56
C MET A 8 -72.96 10.83 72.67
N TRP A 9 -72.55 10.32 73.84
CA TRP A 9 -71.23 9.72 74.03
C TRP A 9 -71.07 8.38 73.30
N LEU A 10 -72.11 7.53 73.28
CA LEU A 10 -72.12 6.27 72.53
C LEU A 10 -72.16 6.48 71.01
N ALA A 11 -72.85 7.51 70.52
CA ALA A 11 -72.82 7.87 69.11
C ALA A 11 -71.43 8.39 68.69
N LEU A 12 -70.76 9.18 69.55
CA LEU A 12 -69.38 9.62 69.29
C LEU A 12 -68.37 8.46 69.35
N LEU A 13 -68.55 7.51 70.28
CA LEU A 13 -67.65 6.34 70.41
C LEU A 13 -67.84 5.34 69.27
N ALA A 14 -69.07 5.18 68.73
CA ALA A 14 -69.33 4.31 67.59
C ALA A 14 -68.73 4.84 66.28
N ILE A 15 -68.62 6.18 66.13
CA ILE A 15 -67.97 6.82 64.98
C ILE A 15 -66.42 6.73 65.09
N LEU A 16 -65.87 6.60 66.29
CA LEU A 16 -64.42 6.55 66.53
C LEU A 16 -63.75 5.17 66.33
N PHE A 17 -64.51 4.08 66.14
CA PHE A 17 -63.95 2.71 66.04
C PHE A 17 -64.27 1.93 64.76
N THR A 18 -64.77 2.55 63.68
CA THR A 18 -65.14 1.78 62.45
C THR A 18 -64.69 2.36 61.11
N VAL A 19 -63.73 3.28 61.07
CA VAL A 19 -63.11 3.72 59.81
C VAL A 19 -61.59 3.67 59.88
N ASN A 20 -61.01 2.51 59.53
CA ASN A 20 -59.73 2.54 58.84
C ASN A 20 -60.03 3.02 57.42
N MET A 21 -59.84 4.31 57.16
CA MET A 21 -59.83 4.80 55.79
C MET A 21 -58.49 4.39 55.16
N GLU A 22 -58.47 3.27 54.45
CA GLU A 22 -57.42 3.00 53.48
C GLU A 22 -57.80 3.69 52.17
N ALA A 23 -57.09 4.75 51.81
CA ALA A 23 -57.24 5.37 50.51
C ALA A 23 -56.51 4.52 49.46
N GLN A 24 -57.25 3.81 48.62
CA GLN A 24 -56.71 3.12 47.46
C GLN A 24 -56.92 4.00 46.22
N MET A 25 -55.85 4.28 45.47
CA MET A 25 -55.89 5.09 44.26
C MET A 25 -55.50 4.29 43.03
N THR A 26 -56.29 4.39 41.96
CA THR A 26 -55.96 3.88 40.63
C THR A 26 -55.41 5.02 39.77
N ILE A 27 -54.17 4.92 39.26
CA ILE A 27 -53.66 5.85 38.25
C ILE A 27 -53.74 5.18 36.89
N GLY A 28 -54.62 5.68 36.01
CA GLY A 28 -54.61 5.35 34.57
C GLY A 28 -55.64 4.35 34.05
N GLY A 29 -56.65 3.92 34.81
CA GLY A 29 -57.71 3.04 34.28
C GLY A 29 -59.05 3.18 35.00
N LYS A 30 -60.16 3.18 34.24
CA LYS A 30 -61.56 3.25 34.74
C LYS A 30 -62.01 1.95 35.44
N LYS A 31 -61.29 1.50 36.46
CA LYS A 31 -61.63 0.31 37.25
C LYS A 31 -61.47 0.61 38.74
N GLU A 32 -62.43 0.14 39.55
CA GLU A 32 -62.38 0.31 41.01
C GLU A 32 -61.18 -0.45 41.61
N PRO A 33 -60.56 0.08 42.68
CA PRO A 33 -59.46 -0.58 43.38
C PRO A 33 -59.85 -1.99 43.87
N GLU A 34 -58.98 -2.96 43.61
CA GLU A 34 -59.17 -4.35 44.05
C GLU A 34 -58.60 -4.53 45.46
N ALA A 35 -59.24 -5.37 46.27
CA ALA A 35 -59.01 -5.52 47.72
C ALA A 35 -57.56 -5.89 48.16
N PHE A 36 -56.66 -6.17 47.22
CA PHE A 36 -55.25 -6.49 47.47
C PHE A 36 -54.27 -5.33 47.14
N SER A 37 -54.78 -4.14 46.81
CA SER A 37 -53.96 -2.99 46.41
C SER A 37 -53.72 -2.03 47.58
N VAL A 38 -52.54 -2.07 48.20
CA VAL A 38 -52.12 -1.12 49.26
C VAL A 38 -50.84 -0.42 48.82
N LEU A 39 -50.87 0.90 48.65
CA LEU A 39 -49.70 1.73 48.33
C LEU A 39 -49.67 2.98 49.21
N GLU A 40 -48.61 3.14 50.00
CA GLU A 40 -48.30 4.35 50.76
C GLU A 40 -46.94 4.90 50.31
N LEU A 41 -46.85 6.19 49.99
CA LEU A 41 -45.60 6.88 49.69
C LEU A 41 -45.56 8.23 50.41
N LEU A 42 -44.59 8.39 51.32
CA LEU A 42 -44.26 9.67 51.95
C LEU A 42 -42.85 10.13 51.52
N ASN A 43 -42.74 11.42 51.24
CA ASN A 43 -41.63 12.08 50.57
C ASN A 43 -40.25 11.74 51.19
N LYS A 44 -39.43 11.04 50.38
CA LYS A 44 -38.12 10.43 50.67
C LYS A 44 -38.20 9.04 51.33
N GLY A 45 -38.65 8.03 50.58
CA GLY A 45 -38.61 6.61 50.95
C GLY A 45 -38.73 5.68 49.73
N GLY A 46 -38.42 4.38 49.91
CA GLY A 46 -38.54 3.33 48.88
C GLY A 46 -39.85 2.54 48.91
N LEU A 47 -40.11 1.70 47.89
CA LEU A 47 -41.29 0.83 47.78
C LEU A 47 -41.15 -0.42 48.68
N ARG A 48 -42.12 -0.68 49.56
CA ARG A 48 -42.16 -1.89 50.41
C ARG A 48 -43.27 -2.83 49.94
N LEU A 49 -42.89 -4.01 49.42
CA LEU A 49 -43.83 -5.02 48.89
C LEU A 49 -44.47 -5.86 50.02
N PRO A 50 -45.61 -6.53 49.76
CA PRO A 50 -46.22 -7.48 50.70
C PRO A 50 -45.21 -8.53 51.17
N GLN A 51 -45.04 -8.68 52.49
CA GLN A 51 -44.01 -9.51 53.09
C GLN A 51 -44.59 -10.86 53.52
N MET A 52 -44.04 -11.97 53.02
CA MET A 52 -44.49 -13.33 53.35
C MET A 52 -43.30 -14.25 53.60
N THR A 53 -43.40 -15.20 54.53
CA THR A 53 -42.42 -16.30 54.60
C THR A 53 -42.58 -17.22 53.39
N THR A 54 -41.57 -18.04 53.07
CA THR A 54 -41.65 -19.04 51.99
C THR A 54 -42.81 -20.00 52.25
N ALA A 55 -43.06 -20.37 53.51
CA ALA A 55 -44.18 -21.21 53.90
C ALA A 55 -45.54 -20.53 53.64
N GLN A 56 -45.69 -19.25 54.03
CA GLN A 56 -46.91 -18.48 53.78
C GLN A 56 -47.14 -18.27 52.27
N ARG A 57 -46.08 -17.97 51.52
CA ARG A 57 -46.11 -17.83 50.06
C ARG A 57 -46.51 -19.14 49.35
N ASN A 58 -45.98 -20.28 49.80
CA ASN A 58 -46.33 -21.59 49.22
C ASN A 58 -47.75 -22.04 49.59
N ALA A 59 -48.26 -21.61 50.76
CA ALA A 59 -49.65 -21.82 51.16
C ALA A 59 -50.63 -20.93 50.38
N PHE A 60 -50.13 -19.91 49.66
CA PHE A 60 -50.93 -19.02 48.82
C PHE A 60 -51.31 -19.76 47.53
N ALA A 61 -52.59 -20.12 47.39
CA ALA A 61 -53.10 -20.98 46.30
C ALA A 61 -53.27 -20.24 44.95
N VAL A 62 -52.16 -19.82 44.34
CA VAL A 62 -52.12 -19.12 43.04
C VAL A 62 -52.10 -20.04 41.81
N LYS A 63 -51.90 -21.35 42.00
CA LYS A 63 -51.91 -22.34 40.92
C LYS A 63 -53.34 -22.56 40.40
N ASN A 64 -53.53 -22.49 39.08
CA ASN A 64 -54.83 -22.54 38.39
C ASN A 64 -55.75 -21.32 38.64
N ASN A 65 -55.18 -20.17 39.01
CA ASN A 65 -55.89 -18.91 39.11
C ASN A 65 -55.26 -17.89 38.15
N ASP A 66 -55.92 -17.66 37.02
CA ASP A 66 -55.43 -16.80 35.92
C ASP A 66 -55.27 -15.33 36.35
N LYS A 67 -55.83 -14.93 37.50
CA LYS A 67 -55.64 -13.58 38.07
C LYS A 67 -54.38 -13.46 38.93
N GLY A 68 -53.67 -14.56 39.18
CA GLY A 68 -52.46 -14.59 40.02
C GLY A 68 -51.16 -14.28 39.29
N GLU A 69 -51.15 -14.27 37.95
CA GLU A 69 -49.97 -13.95 37.15
C GLU A 69 -49.53 -12.49 37.36
N GLY A 70 -48.25 -12.28 37.65
CA GLY A 70 -47.67 -10.97 37.99
C GLY A 70 -47.76 -10.59 39.47
N LEU A 71 -48.39 -11.42 40.33
CA LEU A 71 -48.42 -11.17 41.77
C LEU A 71 -47.00 -11.10 42.33
N THR A 72 -46.62 -9.96 42.93
CA THR A 72 -45.26 -9.69 43.39
C THR A 72 -45.22 -9.49 44.91
N ILE A 73 -44.33 -10.20 45.59
CA ILE A 73 -44.14 -10.15 47.04
C ILE A 73 -42.66 -9.93 47.40
N TYR A 74 -42.39 -9.62 48.66
CA TYR A 74 -41.05 -9.75 49.24
C TYR A 74 -41.03 -10.95 50.19
N ASN A 75 -40.33 -12.02 49.80
CA ASN A 75 -40.19 -13.20 50.63
C ASN A 75 -39.20 -12.93 51.75
N ILE A 76 -39.66 -12.93 52.99
CA ILE A 76 -38.83 -12.57 54.15
C ILE A 76 -37.90 -13.68 54.60
N ASP A 77 -38.07 -14.91 54.12
CA ASP A 77 -37.12 -16.00 54.40
C ASP A 77 -35.94 -15.93 53.41
N THR A 78 -36.22 -15.73 52.11
CA THR A 78 -35.19 -15.62 51.07
C THR A 78 -34.63 -14.19 50.94
N LYS A 79 -35.28 -13.19 51.56
CA LYS A 79 -34.96 -11.75 51.45
C LYS A 79 -35.06 -11.21 50.01
N CYS A 80 -35.86 -11.87 49.17
CA CYS A 80 -35.94 -11.58 47.75
C CYS A 80 -37.33 -11.07 47.34
N VAL A 81 -37.36 -10.23 46.30
CA VAL A 81 -38.62 -9.95 45.60
C VAL A 81 -38.97 -11.16 44.73
N GLU A 82 -40.18 -11.67 44.83
CA GLU A 82 -40.65 -12.81 44.03
C GLU A 82 -41.95 -12.46 43.31
N TYR A 83 -42.13 -12.94 42.08
CA TYR A 83 -43.38 -12.81 41.35
C TYR A 83 -43.89 -14.14 40.80
N TRP A 84 -45.21 -14.33 40.72
CA TRP A 84 -45.81 -15.53 40.13
C TRP A 84 -45.91 -15.39 38.61
N ASN A 85 -45.32 -16.30 37.84
CA ASN A 85 -45.29 -16.25 36.38
C ASN A 85 -46.30 -17.22 35.71
N ALA A 86 -47.43 -17.48 36.37
CA ALA A 86 -48.42 -18.51 36.03
C ALA A 86 -48.00 -19.97 36.31
N THR A 87 -46.70 -20.28 36.34
CA THR A 87 -46.19 -21.65 36.54
C THR A 87 -45.58 -21.85 37.92
N ARG A 88 -44.79 -20.88 38.38
CA ARG A 88 -44.10 -20.90 39.68
C ARG A 88 -43.85 -19.49 40.20
N TRP A 89 -43.43 -19.43 41.46
CA TRP A 89 -42.82 -18.22 42.01
C TRP A 89 -41.40 -18.06 41.47
N VAL A 90 -41.12 -16.88 40.92
CA VAL A 90 -39.85 -16.49 40.33
C VAL A 90 -39.22 -15.42 41.19
N SER A 91 -38.01 -15.65 41.67
CA SER A 91 -37.27 -14.64 42.44
C SER A 91 -36.58 -13.65 41.50
N LEU A 92 -36.83 -12.37 41.67
CA LEU A 92 -36.13 -11.30 40.95
C LEU A 92 -34.70 -11.09 41.46
N CYS A 93 -34.39 -11.59 42.65
CA CYS A 93 -33.05 -11.48 43.24
C CYS A 93 -32.22 -12.76 43.04
N GLU A 94 -32.88 -13.89 42.76
CA GLU A 94 -32.20 -15.17 42.50
C GLU A 94 -32.37 -15.65 41.04
N GLY A 95 -32.99 -14.86 40.17
CA GLY A 95 -33.25 -15.22 38.78
C GLY A 95 -34.29 -16.32 38.59
N THR A 96 -34.38 -16.83 37.36
CA THR A 96 -35.42 -17.77 36.93
C THR A 96 -35.00 -19.23 36.94
N SER A 97 -33.71 -19.55 37.14
CA SER A 97 -33.18 -20.92 37.12
C SER A 97 -33.28 -21.63 38.48
N GLN A 98 -33.37 -22.97 38.47
CA GLN A 98 -33.28 -23.82 39.67
C GLN A 98 -31.85 -24.17 40.07
N THR A 99 -30.86 -23.52 39.45
CA THR A 99 -29.44 -23.72 39.73
C THR A 99 -29.12 -23.67 41.22
N LYS A 100 -28.26 -24.58 41.67
CA LYS A 100 -27.65 -24.61 43.00
C LYS A 100 -26.13 -24.51 42.86
N ILE A 101 -25.51 -23.87 43.84
CA ILE A 101 -24.05 -23.78 43.97
C ILE A 101 -23.62 -24.58 45.21
N SER A 102 -22.52 -25.33 45.09
CA SER A 102 -21.93 -26.06 46.20
C SER A 102 -20.40 -25.95 46.16
N PRO A 103 -19.72 -25.62 47.27
CA PRO A 103 -20.29 -25.23 48.58
C PRO A 103 -21.06 -23.89 48.51
N GLN A 104 -21.69 -23.49 49.62
CA GLN A 104 -22.39 -22.20 49.71
C GLN A 104 -21.44 -21.03 49.41
N PRO A 105 -21.90 -19.94 48.74
CA PRO A 105 -21.07 -18.77 48.48
C PRO A 105 -20.43 -18.23 49.75
N CYS A 106 -19.15 -17.85 49.69
CA CYS A 106 -18.50 -17.27 50.85
C CYS A 106 -19.10 -15.90 51.16
N VAL A 107 -19.53 -15.73 52.40
CA VAL A 107 -19.94 -14.45 52.96
C VAL A 107 -19.02 -14.12 54.13
N ASN A 108 -18.67 -12.85 54.27
CA ASN A 108 -17.73 -12.35 55.29
C ASN A 108 -16.27 -12.79 55.05
N VAL A 109 -15.82 -12.84 53.80
CA VAL A 109 -14.40 -13.04 53.43
C VAL A 109 -13.55 -11.98 54.14
N ALA A 110 -12.35 -12.35 54.60
CA ALA A 110 -11.47 -11.42 55.29
C ALA A 110 -11.08 -10.24 54.38
N ALA A 111 -10.80 -9.08 54.97
CA ALA A 111 -10.48 -7.87 54.20
C ALA A 111 -9.23 -8.03 53.32
N ASP A 112 -8.31 -8.94 53.64
CA ASP A 112 -7.15 -9.27 52.79
C ASP A 112 -7.49 -10.18 51.60
N GLY A 113 -8.74 -10.63 51.48
CA GLY A 113 -9.22 -11.52 50.42
C GLY A 113 -9.14 -13.01 50.76
N THR A 114 -8.59 -13.37 51.93
CA THR A 114 -8.45 -14.76 52.34
C THR A 114 -9.76 -15.35 52.87
N GLY A 115 -9.94 -16.67 52.68
CA GLY A 115 -11.10 -17.40 53.19
C GLY A 115 -12.19 -17.74 52.14
N CYS A 116 -11.89 -17.64 50.84
CA CYS A 116 -12.79 -18.09 49.76
C CYS A 116 -12.08 -18.79 48.59
N ASP A 117 -11.09 -19.63 48.86
CA ASP A 117 -10.24 -20.30 47.85
C ASP A 117 -10.80 -21.64 47.33
N GLN A 118 -12.02 -21.98 47.71
CA GLN A 118 -12.69 -23.23 47.36
C GLN A 118 -13.27 -23.23 45.93
N THR A 119 -13.29 -24.39 45.28
CA THR A 119 -13.97 -24.57 43.98
C THR A 119 -15.46 -24.74 44.18
N PHE A 120 -16.24 -23.87 43.55
CA PHE A 120 -17.69 -23.92 43.46
C PHE A 120 -18.10 -24.77 42.26
N THR A 121 -19.10 -25.63 42.46
CA THR A 121 -19.72 -26.46 41.42
C THR A 121 -21.21 -26.13 41.31
N ILE A 122 -21.70 -26.11 40.08
CA ILE A 122 -23.06 -25.78 39.70
C ILE A 122 -23.85 -27.05 39.37
N ASP A 123 -25.07 -27.13 39.91
CA ASP A 123 -26.06 -28.16 39.61
C ASP A 123 -27.40 -27.49 39.25
N ASP A 124 -27.91 -27.72 38.04
CA ASP A 124 -29.21 -27.21 37.59
C ASP A 124 -30.09 -28.37 37.13
N VAL A 125 -31.22 -28.58 37.81
CA VAL A 125 -32.23 -29.59 37.48
C VAL A 125 -32.77 -29.38 36.06
N ASP A 126 -32.83 -28.13 35.61
CA ASP A 126 -33.35 -27.77 34.29
C ASP A 126 -32.26 -27.88 33.19
N CYS A 127 -30.98 -28.10 33.54
CA CYS A 127 -29.83 -28.27 32.63
C CYS A 127 -28.74 -29.19 33.25
N PRO A 128 -29.01 -30.50 33.44
CA PRO A 128 -28.19 -31.38 34.30
C PRO A 128 -26.76 -31.65 33.81
N ASN A 129 -26.49 -31.45 32.51
CA ASN A 129 -25.20 -31.76 31.88
C ASN A 129 -24.43 -30.52 31.40
N GLY A 130 -24.88 -29.31 31.77
CA GLY A 130 -24.35 -28.06 31.21
C GLY A 130 -24.58 -27.92 29.69
N PRO A 131 -23.95 -26.93 29.02
CA PRO A 131 -22.99 -25.96 29.56
C PRO A 131 -23.64 -24.75 30.26
N PHE A 132 -22.84 -24.03 31.05
CA PHE A 132 -23.23 -22.83 31.79
C PHE A 132 -22.43 -21.62 31.31
N ASN A 133 -22.95 -20.42 31.55
CA ASN A 133 -22.20 -19.18 31.43
C ASN A 133 -22.11 -18.51 32.80
N ILE A 134 -20.88 -18.37 33.33
CA ILE A 134 -20.60 -17.89 34.68
C ILE A 134 -19.86 -16.57 34.59
N ALA A 135 -20.44 -15.50 35.16
CA ALA A 135 -19.85 -14.16 35.09
C ALA A 135 -20.17 -13.33 36.33
N ILE A 136 -19.27 -12.41 36.70
CA ILE A 136 -19.57 -11.35 37.67
C ILE A 136 -20.43 -10.29 36.99
N VAL A 137 -21.59 -9.99 37.56
CA VAL A 137 -22.52 -8.97 37.04
C VAL A 137 -22.54 -7.70 37.88
N ALA A 138 -21.99 -7.74 39.09
CA ALA A 138 -21.74 -6.56 39.92
C ALA A 138 -20.55 -6.82 40.87
N GLY A 139 -19.70 -5.82 41.09
CA GLY A 139 -18.53 -5.91 41.97
C GLY A 139 -17.29 -6.51 41.32
N SER A 140 -17.15 -6.44 39.98
CA SER A 140 -15.95 -6.92 39.28
C SER A 140 -14.69 -6.12 39.59
N GLU A 141 -14.84 -4.93 40.17
CA GLU A 141 -13.75 -4.14 40.74
C GLU A 141 -13.22 -4.69 42.08
N TYR A 142 -13.91 -5.65 42.70
CA TYR A 142 -13.56 -6.22 44.01
C TYR A 142 -13.09 -7.68 43.95
N ALA A 143 -13.39 -8.40 42.88
CA ALA A 143 -12.98 -9.80 42.73
C ALA A 143 -12.91 -10.24 41.26
N VAL A 144 -12.27 -11.38 41.03
CA VAL A 144 -12.18 -12.04 39.74
C VAL A 144 -12.59 -13.52 39.85
N LEU A 145 -13.11 -14.08 38.76
CA LEU A 145 -13.37 -15.52 38.66
C LEU A 145 -12.13 -16.23 38.09
N ASN A 146 -11.74 -17.34 38.71
CA ASN A 146 -10.65 -18.21 38.26
C ASN A 146 -11.13 -19.65 38.09
N ASP A 147 -10.35 -20.47 37.37
CA ASP A 147 -10.67 -21.88 37.10
C ASP A 147 -12.10 -22.12 36.55
N VAL A 148 -12.58 -21.21 35.69
CA VAL A 148 -13.96 -21.25 35.17
C VAL A 148 -14.11 -22.35 34.11
N ASP A 149 -14.71 -23.46 34.51
CA ASP A 149 -15.15 -24.55 33.64
C ASP A 149 -16.64 -24.39 33.34
N ASN A 150 -16.94 -23.68 32.26
CA ASN A 150 -18.30 -23.49 31.77
C ASN A 150 -18.97 -24.80 31.30
N THR A 151 -18.21 -25.86 31.03
CA THR A 151 -18.77 -27.14 30.57
C THR A 151 -19.33 -27.92 31.76
N ASN A 152 -18.54 -28.04 32.83
CA ASN A 152 -18.92 -28.79 34.02
C ASN A 152 -19.45 -27.90 35.17
N GLY A 153 -19.60 -26.60 34.92
CA GLY A 153 -20.14 -25.64 35.87
C GLY A 153 -19.25 -25.45 37.10
N LYS A 154 -17.93 -25.32 36.94
CA LYS A 154 -17.00 -25.10 38.06
C LYS A 154 -16.32 -23.74 37.98
N PHE A 155 -16.03 -23.12 39.12
CA PHE A 155 -15.24 -21.89 39.19
C PHE A 155 -14.69 -21.65 40.60
N LYS A 156 -13.74 -20.72 40.72
CA LYS A 156 -13.30 -20.08 41.96
C LYS A 156 -13.53 -18.57 41.87
N ILE A 157 -13.55 -17.91 43.01
CA ILE A 157 -13.61 -16.45 43.10
C ILE A 157 -12.48 -15.95 44.01
N ASP A 158 -11.67 -15.03 43.50
CA ASP A 158 -10.57 -14.43 44.25
C ASP A 158 -10.86 -12.94 44.47
N PHE A 159 -10.92 -12.54 45.74
CA PHE A 159 -11.14 -11.16 46.15
C PHE A 159 -9.83 -10.37 46.15
N PHE A 160 -9.87 -9.13 45.66
CA PHE A 160 -8.79 -8.18 45.89
C PHE A 160 -8.82 -7.71 47.35
N PRO A 161 -7.68 -7.29 47.93
CA PRO A 161 -7.68 -6.70 49.27
C PRO A 161 -8.62 -5.49 49.36
N ASN A 162 -9.54 -5.51 50.31
CA ASN A 162 -10.41 -4.39 50.65
C ASN A 162 -9.69 -3.46 51.62
N GLU A 163 -9.30 -2.27 51.16
CA GLU A 163 -8.65 -1.25 51.97
C GLU A 163 -9.64 -0.21 52.55
N SER A 164 -10.93 -0.52 52.60
CA SER A 164 -11.97 0.35 53.15
C SER A 164 -12.74 -0.32 54.29
N VAL A 165 -13.41 0.46 55.13
CA VAL A 165 -14.30 -0.06 56.18
C VAL A 165 -15.62 -0.61 55.64
N ASN A 166 -15.92 -0.36 54.36
CA ASN A 166 -17.18 -0.79 53.76
C ASN A 166 -17.06 -2.25 53.31
N ILE A 167 -18.16 -2.99 53.43
CA ILE A 167 -18.26 -4.34 52.90
C ILE A 167 -18.32 -4.27 51.38
N HIS A 168 -17.50 -5.07 50.70
CA HIS A 168 -17.60 -5.28 49.26
C HIS A 168 -18.48 -6.49 48.96
N THR A 169 -19.37 -6.34 47.99
CA THR A 169 -20.27 -7.41 47.54
C THR A 169 -20.06 -7.70 46.07
N VAL A 170 -19.98 -8.98 45.73
CA VAL A 170 -19.81 -9.46 44.36
C VAL A 170 -20.98 -10.36 44.00
N LEU A 171 -21.63 -10.08 42.89
CA LEU A 171 -22.75 -10.86 42.40
C LEU A 171 -22.31 -11.67 41.19
N VAL A 172 -22.29 -13.00 41.32
CA VAL A 172 -21.94 -13.92 40.25
C VAL A 172 -23.22 -14.49 39.66
N ARG A 173 -23.45 -14.24 38.37
CA ARG A 173 -24.56 -14.81 37.61
C ARG A 173 -24.11 -16.09 36.92
N VAL A 174 -24.90 -17.14 37.08
CA VAL A 174 -24.79 -18.41 36.35
C VAL A 174 -26.01 -18.51 35.45
N THR A 175 -25.77 -18.63 34.15
CA THR A 175 -26.83 -18.79 33.14
C THR A 175 -26.74 -20.18 32.53
N SER A 176 -27.81 -20.95 32.64
CA SER A 176 -27.91 -22.28 32.04
C SER A 176 -28.16 -22.16 30.55
N THR A 177 -27.23 -22.60 29.72
CA THR A 177 -27.35 -22.41 28.27
C THR A 177 -28.45 -23.28 27.66
N CYS A 178 -28.82 -24.40 28.31
CA CYS A 178 -29.93 -25.25 27.87
C CYS A 178 -31.29 -24.53 27.86
N THR A 179 -31.50 -23.62 28.82
CA THR A 179 -32.81 -23.00 29.08
C THR A 179 -32.78 -21.48 29.00
N SER A 180 -31.60 -20.88 28.90
CA SER A 180 -31.35 -19.43 29.01
C SER A 180 -31.84 -18.80 30.34
N LEU A 181 -32.18 -19.63 31.33
CA LEU A 181 -32.53 -19.19 32.67
C LEU A 181 -31.25 -18.92 33.45
N PHE A 182 -31.28 -17.97 34.39
CA PHE A 182 -30.10 -17.62 35.19
C PHE A 182 -30.41 -17.63 36.68
N LYS A 183 -29.35 -17.73 37.48
CA LYS A 183 -29.36 -17.52 38.93
C LYS A 183 -28.15 -16.68 39.35
N GLU A 184 -28.34 -15.83 40.34
CA GLU A 184 -27.28 -14.98 40.90
C GLU A 184 -26.91 -15.44 42.30
N PHE A 185 -25.61 -15.40 42.60
CA PHE A 185 -25.03 -15.78 43.87
C PHE A 185 -24.22 -14.62 44.44
N LEU A 186 -24.57 -14.22 45.66
CA LEU A 186 -23.92 -13.13 46.38
C LEU A 186 -22.71 -13.66 47.16
N PHE A 187 -21.57 -13.05 46.93
CA PHE A 187 -20.36 -13.19 47.73
C PHE A 187 -20.09 -11.87 48.43
N SER A 188 -19.51 -11.91 49.64
CA SER A 188 -19.17 -10.68 50.36
C SER A 188 -17.83 -10.76 51.08
N GLN A 189 -17.15 -9.63 51.09
CA GLN A 189 -15.87 -9.43 51.76
C GLN A 189 -16.00 -8.29 52.78
N ASN A 190 -15.52 -8.53 53.99
CA ASN A 190 -15.55 -7.55 55.07
C ASN A 190 -14.66 -6.35 54.75
N GLY A 191 -15.02 -5.22 55.35
CA GLY A 191 -14.13 -4.05 55.41
C GLY A 191 -12.99 -4.24 56.41
N VAL A 192 -11.99 -3.37 56.33
CA VAL A 192 -10.89 -3.25 57.28
C VAL A 192 -11.41 -2.90 58.67
N ASP A 193 -10.91 -3.60 59.69
CA ASP A 193 -11.08 -3.23 61.08
C ASP A 193 -10.08 -2.14 61.49
N CYS A 194 -10.59 -0.91 61.71
CA CYS A 194 -9.78 0.24 62.08
C CYS A 194 -9.09 0.11 63.45
N THR A 195 -9.54 -0.78 64.34
CA THR A 195 -9.00 -0.91 65.70
C THR A 195 -7.54 -1.38 65.70
N SER A 196 -7.11 -2.05 64.63
CA SER A 196 -5.74 -2.53 64.42
C SER A 196 -4.78 -1.46 63.85
N MET A 197 -5.27 -0.25 63.53
CA MET A 197 -4.52 0.79 62.81
C MET A 197 -4.57 2.14 63.54
N PRO A 198 -3.87 2.33 64.68
CA PRO A 198 -3.97 3.56 65.46
C PRO A 198 -3.17 4.71 64.82
N TYR A 199 -3.81 5.44 63.90
CA TYR A 199 -3.25 6.66 63.30
C TYR A 199 -4.09 7.88 63.68
N THR A 200 -3.48 9.05 63.76
CA THR A 200 -4.21 10.31 64.04
C THR A 200 -4.37 11.11 62.75
N ALA A 201 -5.59 11.51 62.42
CA ALA A 201 -5.85 12.38 61.27
C ALA A 201 -5.32 13.81 61.51
N PRO A 202 -4.44 14.35 60.66
CA PRO A 202 -4.00 15.75 60.74
C PRO A 202 -5.13 16.73 60.38
N THR A 203 -4.98 18.03 60.65
CA THR A 203 -6.00 19.02 60.29
C THR A 203 -5.90 19.43 58.81
N ILE A 204 -7.04 19.48 58.11
CA ILE A 204 -7.12 19.97 56.73
C ILE A 204 -7.22 21.50 56.71
N THR A 205 -6.30 22.15 56.00
CA THR A 205 -6.36 23.56 55.60
C THR A 205 -6.90 23.65 54.18
N ALA A 206 -7.79 24.61 53.91
CA ALA A 206 -8.32 24.86 52.57
C ALA A 206 -8.06 26.32 52.17
N SER A 207 -7.56 26.53 50.96
CA SER A 207 -7.35 27.86 50.38
C SER A 207 -8.67 28.61 50.09
N ALA A 208 -9.73 27.86 49.80
CA ALA A 208 -11.09 28.36 49.58
C ALA A 208 -12.13 27.24 49.81
N THR A 209 -13.42 27.60 49.79
CA THR A 209 -14.54 26.64 49.90
C THR A 209 -15.33 26.47 48.60
N THR A 210 -14.93 27.15 47.52
CA THR A 210 -15.65 27.18 46.25
C THR A 210 -14.67 27.11 45.09
N ILE A 211 -14.92 26.21 44.14
CA ILE A 211 -14.19 26.09 42.88
C ILE A 211 -14.86 26.97 41.84
N CYS A 212 -14.07 27.76 41.13
CA CYS A 212 -14.54 28.58 40.01
C CYS A 212 -14.41 27.78 38.70
N ILE A 213 -15.15 28.15 37.65
CA ILE A 213 -15.12 27.42 36.37
C ILE A 213 -13.68 27.40 35.83
N GLY A 214 -13.15 26.19 35.60
CA GLY A 214 -11.78 25.98 35.16
C GLY A 214 -10.70 26.10 36.24
N GLY A 215 -11.10 26.41 37.49
CA GLY A 215 -10.23 26.63 38.63
C GLY A 215 -10.01 25.42 39.54
N ALA A 216 -9.48 25.70 40.73
CA ALA A 216 -9.22 24.69 41.76
C ALA A 216 -9.39 25.25 43.18
N VAL A 217 -9.48 24.35 44.16
CA VAL A 217 -9.28 24.62 45.58
C VAL A 217 -8.12 23.77 46.06
N TYR A 218 -7.14 24.39 46.69
CA TYR A 218 -5.99 23.72 47.29
C TYR A 218 -6.32 23.32 48.72
N LEU A 219 -6.23 22.03 49.01
CA LEU A 219 -6.38 21.43 50.33
C LEU A 219 -5.02 20.91 50.79
N SER A 220 -4.63 21.14 52.04
CA SER A 220 -3.34 20.68 52.56
C SER A 220 -3.42 20.26 54.01
N VAL A 221 -2.47 19.43 54.40
CA VAL A 221 -2.13 19.08 55.77
C VAL A 221 -0.66 19.49 56.01
N PRO A 222 -0.20 19.62 57.26
CA PRO A 222 1.20 19.95 57.55
C PRO A 222 2.16 19.00 56.81
N ALA A 223 3.19 19.55 56.15
CA ALA A 223 4.13 18.75 55.35
C ALA A 223 4.89 17.70 56.18
N ASN A 224 5.06 17.94 57.48
CA ASN A 224 5.67 17.04 58.46
C ASN A 224 4.69 16.07 59.12
N THR A 225 3.50 15.85 58.54
CA THR A 225 2.51 14.89 59.06
C THR A 225 3.14 13.50 59.20
N PRO A 226 3.17 12.89 60.40
CA PRO A 226 3.67 11.54 60.59
C PRO A 226 2.84 10.51 59.83
N ASN A 227 3.50 9.49 59.28
CA ASN A 227 2.85 8.43 58.49
C ASN A 227 2.06 8.99 57.30
N LEU A 228 2.64 9.97 56.60
CA LEU A 228 2.01 10.59 55.44
C LEU A 228 1.59 9.55 54.39
N ASP A 229 2.37 8.47 54.24
CA ASP A 229 2.09 7.31 53.39
C ASP A 229 0.76 6.60 53.73
N LYS A 230 0.27 6.77 54.96
CA LYS A 230 -1.02 6.23 55.43
C LYS A 230 -2.18 7.21 55.28
N LEU A 231 -1.94 8.46 54.88
CA LEU A 231 -2.99 9.45 54.70
C LEU A 231 -3.72 9.23 53.37
N ILE A 232 -5.06 9.23 53.43
CA ILE A 232 -5.93 9.04 52.28
C ILE A 232 -6.89 10.23 52.18
N TRP A 233 -6.80 10.99 51.09
CA TRP A 233 -7.78 12.01 50.72
C TRP A 233 -9.01 11.33 50.12
N THR A 234 -10.18 11.77 50.55
CA THR A 234 -11.46 11.25 50.08
C THR A 234 -12.37 12.36 49.59
N ARG A 235 -13.17 12.10 48.56
CA ARG A 235 -14.30 12.93 48.11
C ARG A 235 -15.57 12.11 48.15
N ASN A 236 -16.56 12.56 48.91
CA ASN A 236 -17.81 11.84 49.16
C ASN A 236 -17.56 10.40 49.68
N GLY A 237 -16.50 10.21 50.46
CA GLY A 237 -16.09 8.90 50.99
C GLY A 237 -15.29 8.02 50.03
N VAL A 238 -15.06 8.45 48.79
CA VAL A 238 -14.24 7.73 47.79
C VAL A 238 -12.82 8.28 47.80
N GLU A 239 -11.81 7.42 47.78
CA GLU A 239 -10.40 7.82 47.70
C GLU A 239 -10.10 8.61 46.42
N VAL A 240 -9.40 9.74 46.55
CA VAL A 240 -8.98 10.62 45.44
C VAL A 240 -7.47 10.86 45.40
N ALA A 241 -6.76 10.63 46.51
CA ALA A 241 -5.30 10.62 46.58
C ALA A 241 -4.84 9.95 47.87
N ARG A 242 -3.59 9.48 47.89
CA ARG A 242 -2.97 8.85 49.06
C ARG A 242 -1.51 9.25 49.15
N GLY A 243 -0.98 9.34 50.36
CA GLY A 243 0.46 9.56 50.56
C GLY A 243 0.94 11.00 50.32
N VAL A 244 0.02 11.94 50.06
CA VAL A 244 0.36 13.32 49.69
C VAL A 244 -0.13 14.29 50.75
N ASN A 245 0.69 15.28 51.09
CA ASN A 245 0.37 16.28 52.10
C ASN A 245 -0.57 17.38 51.58
N TYR A 246 -0.89 17.39 50.29
CA TYR A 246 -1.89 18.28 49.73
C TYR A 246 -2.65 17.63 48.56
N TYR A 247 -3.83 18.16 48.27
CA TYR A 247 -4.69 17.73 47.18
C TYR A 247 -5.33 18.93 46.50
N ILE A 248 -5.40 18.90 45.17
CA ILE A 248 -5.96 19.97 44.35
C ILE A 248 -7.36 19.57 43.92
N ALA A 249 -8.36 20.09 44.64
CA ALA A 249 -9.76 19.84 44.36
C ALA A 249 -10.21 20.63 43.12
N THR A 250 -10.54 19.92 42.05
CA THR A 250 -11.05 20.47 40.78
C THR A 250 -12.52 20.12 40.53
N GLN A 251 -13.16 19.42 41.46
CA GLN A 251 -14.57 19.02 41.38
C GLN A 251 -15.28 19.35 42.69
N LYS A 252 -16.57 19.68 42.63
CA LYS A 252 -17.39 19.87 43.83
C LYS A 252 -17.58 18.54 44.58
N GLY A 253 -17.75 18.63 45.89
CA GLY A 253 -17.98 17.48 46.73
C GLY A 253 -17.51 17.70 48.16
N GLU A 254 -17.68 16.67 48.96
CA GLU A 254 -17.27 16.66 50.35
C GLU A 254 -15.90 16.01 50.49
N TYR A 255 -14.91 16.82 50.79
CA TYR A 255 -13.54 16.37 50.98
C TYR A 255 -13.25 16.11 52.45
N ASN A 256 -12.58 14.99 52.74
CA ASN A 256 -12.10 14.65 54.08
C ASN A 256 -10.86 13.74 53.95
N ILE A 257 -10.21 13.42 55.06
CA ILE A 257 -9.10 12.46 55.11
C ILE A 257 -9.45 11.25 56.00
N SER A 258 -8.88 10.11 55.65
CA SER A 258 -8.82 8.90 56.50
C SER A 258 -7.35 8.52 56.69
N MET A 259 -7.01 7.84 57.78
CA MET A 259 -5.65 7.32 58.02
C MET A 259 -5.65 5.81 58.09
N GLY A 260 -4.75 5.17 57.34
CA GLY A 260 -4.60 3.71 57.22
C GLY A 260 -5.46 3.11 56.11
N ALA A 261 -6.79 3.20 56.27
CA ALA A 261 -7.79 2.66 55.35
C ALA A 261 -8.92 3.66 55.12
N VAL A 262 -9.59 3.61 53.96
CA VAL A 262 -10.70 4.50 53.63
C VAL A 262 -11.83 4.27 54.62
N GLY A 263 -12.16 5.28 55.45
CA GLY A 263 -13.13 5.08 56.53
C GLY A 263 -12.53 5.21 57.93
N CYS A 264 -11.25 4.87 58.09
CA CYS A 264 -10.62 4.76 59.40
C CYS A 264 -10.00 6.07 59.87
N ASN A 265 -9.94 6.22 61.21
CA ASN A 265 -9.20 7.28 61.89
C ASN A 265 -9.51 8.68 61.36
N LYS A 266 -10.79 8.93 61.06
CA LYS A 266 -11.27 10.21 60.54
C LYS A 266 -11.35 11.24 61.66
N ASN A 267 -11.29 12.51 61.26
CA ASN A 267 -11.70 13.62 62.11
C ASN A 267 -12.85 14.34 61.39
N ASP A 268 -14.07 14.23 61.92
CA ASP A 268 -15.25 14.82 61.27
C ASP A 268 -15.16 16.37 61.16
N SER A 269 -14.35 17.01 62.01
CA SER A 269 -14.07 18.44 61.94
C SER A 269 -13.24 18.83 60.71
N ASN A 270 -12.59 17.86 60.05
CA ASN A 270 -11.84 18.08 58.82
C ASN A 270 -12.69 18.11 57.56
N LYS A 271 -13.97 17.72 57.64
CA LYS A 271 -14.87 17.75 56.50
C LYS A 271 -14.89 19.14 55.84
N ARG A 272 -14.63 19.19 54.53
CA ARG A 272 -14.67 20.39 53.70
C ARG A 272 -15.66 20.17 52.56
N THR A 273 -16.81 20.84 52.63
CA THR A 273 -17.76 20.85 51.52
C THR A 273 -17.32 21.91 50.52
N ILE A 274 -16.86 21.47 49.35
CA ILE A 274 -16.43 22.35 48.26
C ILE A 274 -17.57 22.49 47.26
N THR A 275 -18.00 23.72 47.02
CA THR A 275 -19.05 24.06 46.05
C THR A 275 -18.44 24.54 44.73
N GLU A 276 -19.28 24.73 43.71
CA GLU A 276 -18.88 25.27 42.40
C GLU A 276 -19.56 26.62 42.17
N SER A 277 -18.81 27.62 41.74
CA SER A 277 -19.29 28.95 41.34
C SER A 277 -19.42 29.04 39.82
N GLY A 278 -20.32 29.90 39.33
CA GLY A 278 -20.43 30.26 37.91
C GLY A 278 -19.35 31.24 37.41
N THR A 279 -18.43 31.68 38.28
CA THR A 279 -17.36 32.64 37.93
C THR A 279 -16.24 31.92 37.19
N ALA A 280 -15.81 32.42 36.03
CA ALA A 280 -14.69 31.86 35.28
C ALA A 280 -13.35 32.27 35.90
N THR A 281 -12.38 31.36 35.91
CA THR A 281 -11.03 31.68 36.37
C THR A 281 -10.17 32.30 35.26
N PRO A 282 -9.34 33.30 35.58
CA PRO A 282 -8.41 33.87 34.62
C PRO A 282 -7.15 33.00 34.54
N VAL A 283 -6.93 32.43 33.34
CA VAL A 283 -5.66 32.00 32.74
C VAL A 283 -4.87 30.84 33.40
N THR A 284 -3.92 30.31 32.63
CA THR A 284 -2.92 29.32 33.03
C THR A 284 -1.55 29.99 33.15
N LEU A 285 -0.80 29.68 34.21
CA LEU A 285 0.57 30.16 34.42
C LEU A 285 1.58 29.06 34.10
N SER A 286 2.78 29.47 33.69
CA SER A 286 3.99 28.64 33.81
C SER A 286 4.98 29.31 34.75
N VAL A 287 5.79 28.52 35.44
CA VAL A 287 6.82 28.99 36.37
C VAL A 287 8.18 28.57 35.86
N ILE A 288 9.14 29.47 35.98
CA ILE A 288 10.56 29.25 35.73
C ILE A 288 11.35 29.58 37.01
N ALA A 289 12.47 28.88 37.19
CA ALA A 289 13.34 29.05 38.34
C ALA A 289 14.75 29.43 37.88
N SER A 290 15.33 30.45 38.50
CA SER A 290 16.75 30.73 38.32
C SER A 290 17.60 29.58 38.86
N ASN A 291 18.82 29.42 38.33
CA ASN A 291 19.79 28.40 38.76
C ASN A 291 19.18 26.99 38.77
N ASN A 292 18.19 26.73 37.91
CA ASN A 292 17.47 25.45 37.84
C ASN A 292 16.84 24.99 39.17
N GLY A 293 16.46 25.94 40.04
CA GLY A 293 15.88 25.62 41.35
C GLY A 293 16.90 25.26 42.44
N GLU A 294 18.20 25.47 42.21
CA GLU A 294 19.24 25.17 43.19
C GLU A 294 19.70 26.41 43.98
N ILE A 295 19.48 26.36 45.29
CA ILE A 295 20.02 27.35 46.25
C ILE A 295 21.51 27.05 46.44
N CYS A 296 22.34 28.04 46.13
CA CYS A 296 23.79 27.94 46.10
C CYS A 296 24.43 28.80 47.19
N GLY A 297 24.76 28.23 48.35
CA GLY A 297 25.29 29.00 49.48
C GLY A 297 24.34 30.13 49.89
N THR A 298 24.78 31.39 49.77
CA THR A 298 23.97 32.59 50.05
C THR A 298 23.18 33.10 48.84
N ASN A 299 23.38 32.51 47.64
CA ASN A 299 22.69 32.92 46.42
C ASN A 299 21.28 32.37 46.39
N LYS A 300 20.32 33.25 46.11
CA LYS A 300 18.89 32.96 46.05
C LYS A 300 18.48 32.29 44.74
N VAL A 301 17.43 31.47 44.81
CA VAL A 301 16.63 31.02 43.67
C VAL A 301 15.47 31.98 43.50
N THR A 302 15.33 32.59 42.32
CA THR A 302 14.17 33.41 41.98
C THR A 302 13.20 32.57 41.17
N LEU A 303 11.99 32.37 41.67
CA LEU A 303 10.89 31.81 40.90
C LEU A 303 10.12 32.95 40.23
N THR A 304 9.87 32.84 38.93
CA THR A 304 9.09 33.83 38.17
C THR A 304 7.95 33.13 37.48
N ALA A 305 6.74 33.64 37.68
CA ALA A 305 5.55 33.18 36.97
C ALA A 305 5.42 33.98 35.66
N SER A 306 5.18 33.27 34.57
CA SER A 306 4.93 33.81 33.24
C SER A 306 3.50 33.48 32.79
N GLY A 307 2.84 34.44 32.16
CA GLY A 307 1.44 34.39 31.73
C GLY A 307 0.67 35.68 32.05
N ASN A 308 -0.29 36.03 31.19
CA ASN A 308 -1.12 37.22 31.37
C ASN A 308 -2.21 36.96 32.40
N SER A 309 -2.14 37.57 33.60
CA SER A 309 -3.18 37.41 34.63
C SER A 309 -3.83 38.74 34.98
N SER A 310 -5.16 38.73 35.13
CA SER A 310 -5.91 39.86 35.71
C SER A 310 -6.03 39.78 37.24
N GLY A 311 -5.58 38.68 37.84
CA GLY A 311 -5.62 38.42 39.29
C GLY A 311 -4.24 38.45 39.95
N THR A 312 -4.19 38.19 41.27
CA THR A 312 -2.92 38.16 42.03
C THR A 312 -2.25 36.81 41.90
N ILE A 313 -0.99 36.78 41.47
CA ILE A 313 -0.19 35.54 41.47
C ILE A 313 0.18 35.18 42.91
N VAL A 314 -0.17 33.98 43.34
CA VAL A 314 0.14 33.40 44.66
C VAL A 314 0.99 32.15 44.51
N TRP A 315 1.90 31.95 45.44
CA TRP A 315 2.86 30.86 45.44
C TRP A 315 2.56 29.88 46.55
N PHE A 316 2.53 28.61 46.18
CA PHE A 316 2.32 27.48 47.05
C PHE A 316 3.63 26.71 47.23
N HIS A 317 3.95 26.39 48.47
CA HIS A 317 5.07 25.56 48.86
C HIS A 317 4.52 24.31 49.55
N ASN A 318 4.83 23.14 48.99
CA ASN A 318 4.28 21.84 49.41
C ASN A 318 2.74 21.88 49.59
N GLY A 319 2.04 22.61 48.72
CA GLY A 319 0.58 22.76 48.72
C GLY A 319 0.00 23.78 49.70
N VAL A 320 0.83 24.53 50.43
CA VAL A 320 0.40 25.62 51.31
C VAL A 320 0.71 26.96 50.66
N GLN A 321 -0.26 27.88 50.61
CA GLN A 321 -0.01 29.23 50.09
C GLN A 321 0.91 30.00 51.05
N GLU A 322 2.10 30.39 50.60
CA GLU A 322 3.10 31.07 51.44
C GLU A 322 3.40 32.51 51.01
N GLN A 323 3.44 32.78 49.70
CA GLN A 323 3.85 34.09 49.16
C GLN A 323 2.95 34.56 48.02
N SER A 324 3.13 35.80 47.57
CA SER A 324 2.41 36.40 46.44
C SER A 324 3.28 37.39 45.68
N GLY A 325 3.03 37.54 44.39
CA GLY A 325 3.78 38.40 43.49
C GLY A 325 4.15 37.69 42.19
N PRO A 326 4.53 38.43 41.13
CA PRO A 326 4.93 37.83 39.85
C PRO A 326 6.24 37.04 39.94
N SER A 327 7.10 37.39 40.89
CA SER A 327 8.33 36.64 41.22
C SER A 327 8.54 36.61 42.73
N ILE A 328 9.20 35.56 43.21
CA ILE A 328 9.62 35.39 44.61
C ILE A 328 11.08 34.92 44.69
N ASP A 329 11.76 35.33 45.75
CA ASP A 329 13.15 34.95 46.03
C ASP A 329 13.22 33.97 47.19
N LEU A 330 13.96 32.87 46.99
CA LEU A 330 14.11 31.77 47.94
C LEU A 330 15.58 31.59 48.29
N SER A 331 15.93 31.71 49.57
CA SER A 331 17.34 31.72 50.00
C SER A 331 17.63 30.91 51.26
N SER A 332 16.63 30.26 51.87
CA SER A 332 16.79 29.51 53.12
C SER A 332 16.47 28.04 52.95
N ASP A 333 16.94 27.22 53.90
CA ASP A 333 16.70 25.77 53.93
C ASP A 333 15.21 25.46 54.10
N THR A 334 14.45 26.40 54.66
CA THR A 334 12.99 26.33 54.76
C THR A 334 12.29 26.50 53.41
N SER A 335 12.99 26.93 52.35
CA SER A 335 12.46 27.03 50.99
C SER A 335 12.64 25.75 50.18
N ILE A 336 13.32 24.72 50.73
CA ILE A 336 13.50 23.43 50.06
C ILE A 336 12.17 22.71 50.00
N GLY A 337 11.76 22.29 48.80
CA GLY A 337 10.50 21.61 48.58
C GLY A 337 9.90 21.89 47.20
N GLU A 338 8.65 21.47 47.04
CA GLU A 338 7.89 21.70 45.82
C GLU A 338 7.25 23.09 45.82
N TRP A 339 7.47 23.86 44.76
CA TRP A 339 6.84 25.17 44.57
C TRP A 339 6.02 25.22 43.28
N PHE A 340 4.84 25.83 43.35
CA PHE A 340 4.04 26.15 42.17
C PHE A 340 3.26 27.46 42.38
N ALA A 341 2.77 28.06 41.31
CA ALA A 341 1.99 29.29 41.34
C ALA A 341 0.53 29.04 40.90
N ALA A 342 -0.37 29.90 41.36
CA ALA A 342 -1.74 29.98 40.86
C ALA A 342 -2.17 31.46 40.81
N VAL A 343 -3.14 31.79 39.96
CA VAL A 343 -3.80 33.10 39.96
C VAL A 343 -4.93 33.07 40.96
N LYS A 344 -4.94 34.02 41.88
CA LYS A 344 -6.02 34.27 42.84
C LYS A 344 -6.78 35.54 42.45
N ASP A 345 -8.10 35.40 42.29
CA ASP A 345 -9.02 36.51 42.09
C ASP A 345 -10.19 36.40 43.08
N GLY A 346 -10.18 37.24 44.12
CA GLY A 346 -11.08 37.08 45.27
C GLY A 346 -10.94 35.71 45.95
N SER A 347 -12.01 34.91 45.95
CA SER A 347 -12.01 33.53 46.45
C SER A 347 -11.73 32.47 45.37
N CYS A 348 -11.57 32.88 44.11
CA CYS A 348 -11.29 31.99 42.99
C CYS A 348 -9.78 31.77 42.84
N TYR A 349 -9.40 30.51 42.62
CA TYR A 349 -8.03 30.15 42.26
C TYR A 349 -8.01 29.42 40.92
N SER A 350 -7.03 29.75 40.06
CA SER A 350 -6.72 28.96 38.87
C SER A 350 -6.22 27.56 39.24
N LYS A 351 -6.12 26.67 38.24
CA LYS A 351 -5.28 25.46 38.36
C LYS A 351 -3.82 25.86 38.57
N GLN A 352 -3.03 24.94 39.13
CA GLN A 352 -1.62 25.16 39.39
C GLN A 352 -0.82 25.32 38.09
N SER A 353 0.26 26.08 38.15
CA SER A 353 1.33 26.06 37.16
C SER A 353 2.05 24.71 37.17
N ASN A 354 3.08 24.56 36.33
CA ASN A 354 4.09 23.53 36.57
C ASN A 354 4.75 23.72 37.95
N SER A 355 5.13 22.61 38.57
CA SER A 355 5.89 22.59 39.82
C SER A 355 7.39 22.69 39.57
N ILE A 356 8.09 23.38 40.46
CA ILE A 356 9.55 23.44 40.55
C ILE A 356 9.99 22.79 41.86
N GLN A 357 10.96 21.89 41.78
CA GLN A 357 11.63 21.34 42.96
C GLN A 357 12.80 22.25 43.34
N VAL A 358 12.70 22.92 44.48
CA VAL A 358 13.78 23.75 45.03
C VAL A 358 14.64 22.91 45.94
N LYS A 359 15.95 22.88 45.68
CA LYS A 359 16.94 22.10 46.43
C LYS A 359 18.07 23.00 46.91
N LYS A 360 18.86 22.54 47.87
CA LYS A 360 20.10 23.19 48.30
C LYS A 360 21.29 22.30 47.96
N THR A 361 22.30 22.87 47.30
CA THR A 361 23.53 22.17 46.93
C THR A 361 24.67 22.42 47.93
N ALA A 362 25.61 21.48 48.00
CA ALA A 362 26.83 21.58 48.80
C ALA A 362 28.02 22.22 48.02
N ALA A 363 27.80 22.63 46.77
CA ALA A 363 28.81 23.21 45.89
C ALA A 363 29.47 24.47 46.49
N GLY A 364 30.77 24.62 46.25
CA GLY A 364 31.61 25.67 46.86
C GLY A 364 31.52 27.05 46.20
N GLY A 365 30.69 27.21 45.16
CA GLY A 365 30.50 28.46 44.41
C GLY A 365 29.58 28.28 43.19
N GLN A 366 29.33 29.36 42.45
CA GLN A 366 28.49 29.36 41.25
C GLN A 366 29.33 29.53 39.98
N ILE A 367 28.86 28.99 38.85
CA ILE A 367 29.45 29.28 37.54
C ILE A 367 29.36 30.79 37.26
N THR A 368 30.43 31.37 36.72
CA THR A 368 30.44 32.76 36.28
C THR A 368 30.20 32.79 34.78
N ILE A 369 29.21 33.55 34.32
CA ILE A 369 28.89 33.77 32.91
C ILE A 369 28.96 35.27 32.66
N ASP A 370 29.65 35.69 31.60
CA ASP A 370 29.57 37.07 31.11
C ASP A 370 28.38 37.18 30.15
N ASP A 371 27.43 38.09 30.42
CA ASP A 371 26.26 38.29 29.57
C ASP A 371 26.63 38.69 28.13
N ALA A 372 27.81 39.30 27.93
CA ALA A 372 28.32 39.62 26.60
C ALA A 372 28.72 38.37 25.79
N ASP A 373 29.03 37.26 26.45
CA ASP A 373 29.41 36.00 25.81
C ASP A 373 28.20 35.15 25.42
N VAL A 374 27.00 35.44 25.94
CA VAL A 374 25.77 34.69 25.65
C VAL A 374 25.09 35.28 24.43
N LEU A 375 25.33 34.71 23.25
CA LEU A 375 25.00 35.34 21.97
C LEU A 375 23.82 34.66 21.28
N VAL A 376 22.87 35.48 20.82
CA VAL A 376 21.83 35.11 19.86
C VAL A 376 22.04 35.92 18.58
N ASN A 377 22.20 35.25 17.44
CA ASN A 377 22.54 35.88 16.16
C ASN A 377 23.77 36.80 16.26
N GLY A 378 24.75 36.45 17.10
CA GLY A 378 25.97 37.22 17.32
C GLY A 378 25.80 38.51 18.16
N LYS A 379 24.63 38.74 18.76
CA LYS A 379 24.39 39.83 19.71
C LYS A 379 24.13 39.27 21.11
N PRO A 380 24.48 39.98 22.20
CA PRO A 380 24.19 39.53 23.56
C PRO A 380 22.69 39.25 23.75
N LEU A 381 22.34 38.14 24.40
CA LEU A 381 20.94 37.73 24.67
C LEU A 381 20.17 38.84 25.37
N SER A 382 20.82 39.54 26.30
CA SER A 382 20.27 40.67 27.04
C SER A 382 19.86 41.87 26.16
N SER A 383 20.35 41.96 24.93
CA SER A 383 20.01 43.05 23.99
C SER A 383 18.66 42.86 23.29
N PHE A 384 18.04 41.69 23.39
CA PHE A 384 16.80 41.39 22.67
C PHE A 384 15.56 41.89 23.43
N THR A 385 14.81 42.79 22.79
CA THR A 385 13.54 43.32 23.30
C THR A 385 12.29 42.69 22.67
N SER A 386 12.45 42.03 21.53
CA SER A 386 11.39 41.32 20.79
C SER A 386 11.99 40.28 19.84
N PHE A 387 11.17 39.33 19.40
CA PHE A 387 11.51 38.30 18.42
C PHE A 387 10.54 38.33 17.25
N CYS A 388 10.95 37.78 16.10
CA CYS A 388 10.10 37.78 14.91
C CYS A 388 9.52 36.38 14.67
N ALA A 389 8.20 36.29 14.48
CA ALA A 389 7.54 35.02 14.18
C ALA A 389 8.15 34.35 12.94
N GLY A 390 8.56 33.09 13.04
CA GLY A 390 9.24 32.35 11.97
C GLY A 390 10.70 32.74 11.75
N GLY A 391 11.27 33.62 12.59
CA GLY A 391 12.65 34.08 12.46
C GLY A 391 13.62 33.02 12.96
N SER A 392 14.83 33.02 12.40
CA SER A 392 15.89 32.09 12.81
C SER A 392 16.78 32.71 13.89
N LEU A 393 17.01 31.97 14.97
CA LEU A 393 17.89 32.33 16.09
C LEU A 393 19.04 31.34 16.19
N ASN A 394 20.26 31.81 15.92
CA ASN A 394 21.48 31.06 16.11
C ASN A 394 22.05 31.33 17.51
N PHE A 395 22.17 30.28 18.32
CA PHE A 395 22.68 30.37 19.67
C PHE A 395 24.17 30.04 19.73
N SER A 396 24.94 30.86 20.43
CA SER A 396 26.37 30.62 20.63
C SER A 396 26.83 31.18 21.97
N ILE A 397 27.93 30.61 22.47
CA ILE A 397 28.60 31.07 23.68
C ILE A 397 30.03 31.41 23.27
N ALA A 398 30.42 32.68 23.39
CA ALA A 398 31.82 33.07 23.26
C ALA A 398 32.59 32.62 24.52
N ASN A 399 33.90 32.39 24.39
CA ASN A 399 34.78 32.06 25.52
C ASN A 399 34.30 30.91 26.43
N LYS A 400 33.80 29.81 25.83
CA LYS A 400 33.32 28.63 26.57
C LYS A 400 34.32 28.15 27.62
N GLN A 401 33.82 27.89 28.83
CA GLN A 401 34.62 27.33 29.91
C GLN A 401 34.70 25.80 29.77
N ASN A 402 35.89 25.23 29.99
CA ASN A 402 36.08 23.78 29.91
C ASN A 402 35.35 23.07 31.06
N GLY A 403 34.68 21.96 30.77
CA GLY A 403 33.91 21.19 31.75
C GLY A 403 32.51 21.73 32.08
N ILE A 404 32.06 22.79 31.38
CA ILE A 404 30.71 23.38 31.54
C ILE A 404 29.84 23.02 30.32
N THR A 405 28.62 22.56 30.60
CA THR A 405 27.58 22.33 29.58
C THR A 405 26.64 23.52 29.53
N TYR A 406 26.33 24.01 28.32
CA TYR A 406 25.42 25.14 28.10
C TYR A 406 24.17 24.67 27.37
N THR A 407 23.01 24.77 28.02
CA THR A 407 21.73 24.30 27.50
C THR A 407 20.77 25.48 27.32
N TRP A 408 20.15 25.55 26.15
CA TRP A 408 19.20 26.61 25.80
C TRP A 408 17.77 26.13 25.96
N TYR A 409 16.88 27.03 26.36
CA TYR A 409 15.46 26.74 26.61
C TYR A 409 14.57 27.86 26.04
N ASN A 410 13.38 27.47 25.58
CA ASN A 410 12.25 28.36 25.39
C ASN A 410 11.24 28.10 26.51
N GLY A 411 11.14 29.01 27.48
CA GLY A 411 10.43 28.78 28.73
C GLY A 411 11.10 27.65 29.52
N ASN A 412 10.41 26.51 29.61
CA ASN A 412 10.94 25.30 30.23
C ASN A 412 11.35 24.23 29.21
N ASP A 413 11.03 24.43 27.93
CA ASP A 413 11.28 23.44 26.89
C ASP A 413 12.73 23.54 26.40
N PRO A 414 13.52 22.44 26.44
CA PRO A 414 14.88 22.46 25.96
C PRO A 414 14.90 22.66 24.45
N ILE A 415 15.75 23.59 23.99
CA ILE A 415 15.98 23.82 22.58
C ILE A 415 17.09 22.89 22.10
N THR A 416 16.73 21.93 21.26
CA THR A 416 17.64 20.89 20.75
C THR A 416 18.15 21.19 19.34
N THR A 417 17.61 22.22 18.68
CA THR A 417 17.99 22.62 17.32
C THR A 417 18.64 24.00 17.32
N ASN A 418 19.74 24.13 16.57
CA ASN A 418 20.42 25.40 16.34
C ASN A 418 20.74 25.51 14.84
N PRO A 419 20.15 26.46 14.10
CA PRO A 419 19.32 27.56 14.61
C PRO A 419 17.91 27.12 15.04
N PHE A 420 17.38 27.82 16.04
CA PHE A 420 16.00 27.69 16.50
C PHE A 420 15.07 28.59 15.69
N ILE A 421 13.91 28.06 15.28
CA ILE A 421 12.89 28.85 14.58
C ILE A 421 11.85 29.34 15.58
N VAL A 422 11.69 30.66 15.66
CA VAL A 422 10.73 31.30 16.56
C VAL A 422 9.30 30.84 16.21
N PRO A 423 8.54 30.26 17.16
CA PRO A 423 7.18 29.79 16.91
C PRO A 423 6.25 30.91 16.44
N GLY A 424 5.49 30.67 15.37
CA GLY A 424 4.56 31.66 14.81
C GLY A 424 3.21 31.74 15.53
N ASN A 425 2.90 30.79 16.40
CA ASN A 425 1.63 30.69 17.13
C ASN A 425 1.68 31.27 18.56
N GLN A 426 2.81 31.85 18.96
CA GLN A 426 3.01 32.43 20.28
C GLN A 426 3.06 33.97 20.18
N SER A 427 2.52 34.67 21.18
CA SER A 427 2.59 36.13 21.29
C SER A 427 3.84 36.62 22.00
N THR A 428 4.44 35.79 22.84
CA THR A 428 5.62 36.08 23.64
C THR A 428 6.51 34.84 23.74
N MET A 429 7.81 35.04 23.95
CA MET A 429 8.80 33.97 24.12
C MET A 429 9.76 34.30 25.27
N SER A 430 10.21 33.28 25.99
CA SER A 430 11.21 33.41 27.07
C SER A 430 12.44 32.59 26.71
N LEU A 431 13.54 33.22 26.32
CA LEU A 431 14.78 32.50 26.03
C LEU A 431 15.68 32.49 27.25
N ARG A 432 16.20 31.31 27.57
CA ARG A 432 17.07 31.07 28.72
C ARG A 432 18.26 30.23 28.29
N MET A 433 19.42 30.54 28.84
CA MET A 433 20.63 29.75 28.70
C MET A 433 21.10 29.38 30.09
N ILE A 434 21.23 28.08 30.36
CA ILE A 434 21.68 27.54 31.63
C ILE A 434 23.04 26.88 31.42
N ALA A 435 24.04 27.31 32.19
CA ALA A 435 25.33 26.67 32.29
C ALA A 435 25.36 25.72 33.50
N THR A 436 25.79 24.48 33.29
CA THR A 436 25.88 23.43 34.32
C THR A 436 27.31 22.88 34.37
N ASP A 437 27.85 22.72 35.56
CA ASP A 437 29.18 22.14 35.79
C ASP A 437 29.07 20.61 35.75
N ASN A 438 29.80 19.98 34.85
CA ASN A 438 29.75 18.53 34.66
C ASN A 438 30.32 17.74 35.84
N SER A 439 30.96 18.41 36.81
CA SER A 439 31.53 17.81 38.02
C SER A 439 30.69 18.05 39.27
N ASP A 440 29.58 18.78 39.16
CA ASP A 440 28.73 19.21 40.29
C ASP A 440 29.47 20.02 41.38
N SER A 441 30.68 20.53 41.06
CA SER A 441 31.50 21.29 42.01
C SER A 441 31.04 22.74 42.17
N LYS A 442 30.39 23.27 41.13
CA LYS A 442 29.78 24.60 41.08
C LYS A 442 28.31 24.52 40.72
N CYS A 443 27.53 25.42 41.30
CA CYS A 443 26.11 25.56 41.02
C CYS A 443 25.86 26.08 39.60
N PRO A 444 24.71 25.72 38.99
CA PRO A 444 24.30 26.27 37.70
C PRO A 444 24.20 27.79 37.70
N ALA A 445 24.41 28.39 36.55
CA ALA A 445 24.18 29.82 36.30
C ALA A 445 23.31 30.01 35.06
N GLU A 446 22.56 31.10 35.00
CA GLU A 446 21.59 31.36 33.94
C GLU A 446 21.66 32.80 33.45
N THR A 447 21.56 32.99 32.13
CA THR A 447 21.24 34.28 31.49
C THR A 447 19.93 34.12 30.72
N HIS A 448 19.04 35.11 30.77
CA HIS A 448 17.72 35.01 30.13
C HIS A 448 17.15 36.34 29.63
N VAL A 449 16.14 36.24 28.77
CA VAL A 449 15.15 37.28 28.52
C VAL A 449 13.76 36.66 28.60
N LEU A 450 12.91 37.20 29.46
CA LEU A 450 11.60 36.64 29.75
C LEU A 450 10.50 37.44 29.04
N GLU A 451 9.50 36.70 28.53
CA GLU A 451 8.25 37.22 27.95
C GLU A 451 8.43 38.33 26.91
N LYS A 452 9.45 38.22 26.06
CA LYS A 452 9.65 39.19 24.97
C LYS A 452 8.61 38.96 23.88
N ASN A 453 8.06 40.05 23.37
CA ASN A 453 7.02 40.00 22.32
C ASN A 453 7.51 39.28 21.07
N ILE A 454 6.67 38.42 20.50
CA ILE A 454 6.85 37.88 19.15
C ILE A 454 6.00 38.74 18.21
N THR A 455 6.65 39.50 17.34
CA THR A 455 5.96 40.32 16.33
C THR A 455 5.62 39.48 15.11
N SER A 456 4.36 39.49 14.68
CA SER A 456 3.89 38.82 13.47
C SER A 456 4.30 39.59 12.20
N GLY A 457 4.73 38.87 11.17
CA GLY A 457 4.74 39.38 9.78
C GLY A 457 5.95 40.16 9.26
N ASN A 458 7.17 39.98 9.77
CA ASN A 458 8.35 40.72 9.28
C ASN A 458 9.59 39.85 9.01
N THR A 459 9.51 38.53 8.90
CA THR A 459 10.69 37.73 8.55
C THR A 459 10.92 37.74 7.05
N PRO A 460 12.15 38.00 6.57
CA PRO A 460 12.45 37.81 5.16
C PRO A 460 12.25 36.34 4.77
N GLY A 461 11.79 36.14 3.54
CA GLY A 461 11.80 34.84 2.90
C GLY A 461 13.19 34.20 2.85
N GLN A 462 13.25 32.89 2.67
CA GLN A 462 14.53 32.17 2.60
C GLN A 462 15.34 32.68 1.40
N PRO A 463 16.56 33.20 1.59
CA PRO A 463 17.36 33.65 0.46
C PRO A 463 17.82 32.44 -0.36
N SER A 464 18.31 32.70 -1.57
CA SER A 464 19.04 31.70 -2.36
C SER A 464 20.53 32.06 -2.40
N ILE A 465 21.38 31.04 -2.50
CA ILE A 465 22.83 31.22 -2.71
C ILE A 465 23.16 30.92 -4.17
N THR A 466 23.56 31.96 -4.89
CA THR A 466 24.06 31.87 -6.26
C THR A 466 25.59 31.80 -6.26
N GLY A 467 26.19 31.30 -7.35
CA GLY A 467 27.62 31.02 -7.43
C GLY A 467 27.92 29.56 -7.82
N LYS A 468 29.17 29.27 -8.16
CA LYS A 468 29.59 27.95 -8.64
C LYS A 468 29.65 26.96 -7.48
N THR A 469 29.46 25.68 -7.79
CA THR A 469 29.54 24.55 -6.84
C THR A 469 30.93 23.92 -6.75
N VAL A 470 31.90 24.48 -7.49
CA VAL A 470 33.30 24.03 -7.55
C VAL A 470 34.21 25.25 -7.46
N LEU A 471 35.40 25.07 -6.89
CA LEU A 471 36.44 26.10 -6.87
C LEU A 471 37.10 26.17 -8.25
N CYS A 472 36.99 27.31 -8.93
CA CYS A 472 37.58 27.54 -10.23
C CYS A 472 38.89 28.29 -10.09
N ASP A 473 39.99 27.66 -10.52
CA ASP A 473 41.35 28.14 -10.34
C ASP A 473 41.64 28.47 -8.86
N GLY A 474 41.06 27.66 -7.97
CA GLY A 474 41.24 27.74 -6.52
C GLY A 474 40.20 28.60 -5.78
N SER A 475 39.25 29.26 -6.47
CA SER A 475 38.21 30.04 -5.78
C SER A 475 36.87 30.12 -6.52
N THR A 476 35.81 30.51 -5.82
CA THR A 476 34.55 30.94 -6.44
C THR A 476 33.87 32.01 -5.60
N ASP A 477 33.12 32.88 -6.27
CA ASP A 477 32.21 33.80 -5.60
C ASP A 477 30.87 33.12 -5.31
N LEU A 478 30.37 33.34 -4.10
CA LEU A 478 29.02 33.00 -3.67
C LEU A 478 28.28 34.29 -3.31
N THR A 479 27.04 34.44 -3.78
CA THR A 479 26.23 35.65 -3.56
C THR A 479 24.87 35.29 -2.99
N ILE A 480 24.47 35.98 -1.91
CA ILE A 480 23.15 35.85 -1.31
C ILE A 480 22.16 36.69 -2.12
N VAL A 481 21.10 36.04 -2.58
CA VAL A 481 19.99 36.67 -3.29
C VAL A 481 18.74 36.55 -2.42
N PRO A 482 18.27 37.65 -1.80
CA PRO A 482 17.01 37.67 -1.06
C PRO A 482 15.82 37.25 -1.94
N GLU A 483 14.79 36.63 -1.34
CA GLU A 483 13.58 36.22 -2.06
C GLU A 483 12.80 37.41 -2.64
N THR A 484 12.78 38.53 -1.90
CA THR A 484 12.13 39.78 -2.31
C THR A 484 13.13 40.92 -2.29
N THR A 485 12.93 41.93 -3.14
CA THR A 485 13.78 43.12 -3.15
C THR A 485 13.56 43.95 -1.90
N GLY A 486 14.65 44.37 -1.26
CA GLY A 486 14.60 45.10 0.01
C GLY A 486 15.98 45.43 0.54
N THR A 487 16.02 46.17 1.65
CA THR A 487 17.26 46.46 2.38
C THR A 487 17.49 45.39 3.44
N TYR A 488 18.58 44.63 3.29
CA TYR A 488 18.96 43.55 4.19
C TYR A 488 20.42 43.67 4.61
N THR A 489 20.74 43.16 5.80
CA THR A 489 22.11 42.76 6.17
C THR A 489 22.27 41.27 5.91
N TYR A 490 23.49 40.85 5.61
CA TYR A 490 23.80 39.49 5.18
C TYR A 490 24.65 38.81 6.23
N THR A 491 24.53 37.49 6.36
CA THR A 491 25.46 36.73 7.22
C THR A 491 25.74 35.38 6.58
N TRP A 492 27.02 35.09 6.43
CA TRP A 492 27.54 33.82 5.94
C TRP A 492 28.07 32.98 7.08
N TYR A 493 27.85 31.68 6.97
CA TYR A 493 28.38 30.67 7.87
C TYR A 493 29.09 29.58 7.05
N LYS A 494 30.19 29.04 7.58
CA LYS A 494 30.79 27.79 7.13
C LYS A 494 30.77 26.82 8.31
N ASP A 495 30.22 25.63 8.11
CA ASP A 495 30.08 24.61 9.17
C ASP A 495 29.44 25.17 10.46
N ASN A 496 28.40 25.99 10.29
CA ASN A 496 27.65 26.70 11.33
C ASN A 496 28.41 27.79 12.10
N VAL A 497 29.65 28.13 11.70
CA VAL A 497 30.43 29.25 12.25
C VAL A 497 30.29 30.46 11.34
N LYS A 498 29.99 31.64 11.89
CA LYS A 498 29.89 32.89 11.12
C LYS A 498 31.25 33.27 10.52
N ILE A 499 31.29 33.56 9.22
CA ILE A 499 32.53 33.88 8.48
C ILE A 499 32.54 35.26 7.82
N SER A 500 31.37 35.84 7.48
CA SER A 500 31.31 37.14 6.80
C SER A 500 29.90 37.76 6.89
N GLU A 501 29.81 39.07 6.66
CA GLU A 501 28.56 39.82 6.55
C GLU A 501 28.38 40.50 5.18
N ALA A 502 29.31 40.27 4.24
CA ALA A 502 29.19 40.77 2.88
C ALA A 502 28.09 40.02 2.11
N GLN A 503 27.39 40.70 1.18
CA GLN A 503 26.40 40.04 0.32
C GLN A 503 27.04 38.96 -0.57
N THR A 504 28.25 39.23 -1.05
CA THR A 504 29.08 38.32 -1.86
C THR A 504 30.36 38.00 -1.11
N ILE A 505 30.76 36.73 -1.12
CA ILE A 505 32.04 36.26 -0.59
C ILE A 505 32.79 35.48 -1.67
N THR A 506 34.12 35.58 -1.68
CA THR A 506 35.00 34.69 -2.44
C THR A 506 35.50 33.61 -1.50
N VAL A 507 35.34 32.35 -1.89
CA VAL A 507 35.74 31.19 -1.09
C VAL A 507 36.79 30.37 -1.83
N SER A 508 37.78 29.85 -1.11
CA SER A 508 38.90 29.06 -1.65
C SER A 508 39.00 27.64 -1.09
N GLU A 509 38.00 27.22 -0.31
CA GLU A 509 37.94 25.89 0.30
C GLU A 509 36.56 25.27 0.08
N GLY A 510 36.51 23.97 -0.18
CA GLY A 510 35.24 23.23 -0.23
C GLY A 510 34.58 23.14 1.14
N GLY A 511 33.28 22.84 1.16
CA GLY A 511 32.48 22.71 2.37
C GLY A 511 31.05 23.20 2.19
N THR A 512 30.32 23.19 3.31
CA THR A 512 28.92 23.66 3.37
C THR A 512 28.89 25.12 3.80
N TYR A 513 28.45 25.98 2.89
CA TYR A 513 28.23 27.40 3.15
C TYR A 513 26.75 27.64 3.36
N ASN A 514 26.43 28.35 4.44
CA ASN A 514 25.07 28.73 4.75
C ASN A 514 24.93 30.25 4.79
N ALA A 515 23.75 30.75 4.46
CA ALA A 515 23.49 32.18 4.43
C ALA A 515 22.13 32.51 5.02
N THR A 516 22.06 33.66 5.70
CA THR A 516 20.81 34.29 6.13
C THR A 516 20.78 35.75 5.70
N VAL A 517 19.58 36.28 5.53
CA VAL A 517 19.34 37.72 5.39
C VAL A 517 18.57 38.22 6.59
N THR A 518 18.91 39.41 7.07
CA THR A 518 18.23 40.08 8.17
C THR A 518 17.71 41.41 7.67
N ASN A 519 16.42 41.70 7.85
CA ASN A 519 15.87 42.99 7.43
C ASN A 519 16.13 44.11 8.44
N ALA A 520 15.67 45.31 8.10
CA ALA A 520 15.78 46.50 8.95
C ALA A 520 15.15 46.35 10.35
N THR A 521 14.14 45.47 10.51
CA THR A 521 13.53 45.19 11.82
C THR A 521 14.30 44.17 12.65
N GLY A 522 15.44 43.67 12.17
CA GLY A 522 16.28 42.70 12.86
C GLY A 522 15.80 41.24 12.75
N CYS A 523 14.83 40.97 11.86
CA CYS A 523 14.31 39.63 11.64
C CYS A 523 15.18 38.87 10.64
N THR A 524 15.70 37.72 11.05
CA THR A 524 16.57 36.87 10.23
C THR A 524 15.78 35.75 9.55
N SER A 525 16.02 35.54 8.25
CA SER A 525 15.44 34.45 7.45
C SER A 525 15.87 33.07 7.95
N THR A 526 15.23 32.01 7.43
CA THR A 526 15.79 30.65 7.49
C THR A 526 17.12 30.57 6.70
N MET A 527 17.95 29.57 7.01
CA MET A 527 19.26 29.39 6.37
C MET A 527 19.12 28.81 4.96
N ALA A 528 19.73 29.49 3.98
CA ALA A 528 20.02 28.94 2.67
C ALA A 528 21.30 28.11 2.73
N VAL A 529 21.39 27.03 1.97
CA VAL A 529 22.54 26.10 1.98
C VAL A 529 23.14 25.99 0.58
N LYS A 530 24.47 26.04 0.49
CA LYS A 530 25.25 25.81 -0.73
C LYS A 530 26.46 24.93 -0.42
N ASN A 531 26.55 23.80 -1.10
CA ASN A 531 27.72 22.93 -1.03
C ASN A 531 28.71 23.31 -2.13
N VAL A 532 29.96 23.52 -1.74
CA VAL A 532 31.09 23.75 -2.66
C VAL A 532 32.03 22.56 -2.57
N SER A 533 32.38 21.96 -3.70
CA SER A 533 33.30 20.82 -3.77
C SER A 533 34.68 21.21 -3.24
N SER A 534 35.35 20.27 -2.58
CA SER A 534 36.77 20.39 -2.19
C SER A 534 37.73 20.19 -3.36
N THR A 535 37.26 19.69 -4.50
CA THR A 535 38.06 19.57 -5.71
C THR A 535 38.18 20.92 -6.40
N VAL A 536 39.41 21.33 -6.72
CA VAL A 536 39.67 22.50 -7.57
C VAL A 536 39.55 22.08 -9.03
N SER A 537 38.83 22.87 -9.81
CA SER A 537 38.70 22.74 -11.26
C SER A 537 39.19 24.03 -11.94
N SER A 538 39.33 24.02 -13.25
CA SER A 538 39.68 25.17 -14.09
C SER A 538 38.82 25.16 -15.34
N GLN A 539 38.87 26.21 -16.16
CA GLN A 539 38.22 26.15 -17.48
C GLN A 539 38.76 24.96 -18.30
N PRO A 540 37.94 24.31 -19.14
CA PRO A 540 38.38 23.17 -19.93
C PRO A 540 39.50 23.59 -20.87
N VAL A 541 40.52 22.74 -21.09
CA VAL A 541 41.50 22.91 -22.16
C VAL A 541 41.20 21.93 -23.28
N ILE A 542 40.88 22.43 -24.49
CA ILE A 542 40.48 21.58 -25.62
C ILE A 542 41.70 20.99 -26.34
N THR A 543 41.72 19.66 -26.44
CA THR A 543 42.67 18.87 -27.22
C THR A 543 41.94 18.16 -28.35
N TRP A 544 42.41 18.31 -29.59
CA TRP A 544 41.87 17.58 -30.73
C TRP A 544 42.35 16.13 -30.70
N LEU A 545 41.41 15.18 -30.74
CA LEU A 545 41.67 13.76 -30.91
C LEU A 545 41.57 13.35 -32.39
N SER A 546 40.66 13.98 -33.13
CA SER A 546 40.53 13.86 -34.60
C SER A 546 40.20 15.21 -35.21
N ASN A 547 41.03 15.67 -36.15
CA ASN A 547 40.87 16.96 -36.84
C ASN A 547 41.45 16.93 -38.27
N PRO A 548 40.76 16.32 -39.25
CA PRO A 548 41.24 16.23 -40.62
C PRO A 548 41.61 17.59 -41.21
N ALA A 549 42.77 17.69 -41.88
CA ALA A 549 43.24 18.94 -42.47
C ALA A 549 42.60 19.27 -43.83
N SER A 550 42.10 18.25 -44.54
CA SER A 550 41.46 18.41 -45.85
C SER A 550 40.43 17.31 -46.13
N ALA A 551 39.48 17.59 -47.03
CA ALA A 551 38.48 16.65 -47.54
C ALA A 551 37.88 17.15 -48.86
N ASN A 552 37.02 16.39 -49.52
CA ASN A 552 36.43 16.77 -50.82
C ASN A 552 35.09 17.50 -50.65
N PHE A 553 34.65 18.22 -51.69
CA PHE A 553 33.32 18.83 -51.72
C PHE A 553 32.23 17.79 -51.46
N GLY A 554 31.28 18.20 -50.63
CA GLY A 554 30.18 17.41 -50.07
C GLY A 554 30.64 16.36 -49.05
N GLY A 555 31.94 16.23 -48.78
CA GLY A 555 32.58 15.26 -47.89
C GLY A 555 32.08 15.29 -46.45
N LYS A 556 32.01 14.13 -45.80
CA LYS A 556 31.71 13.98 -44.39
C LYS A 556 32.99 13.62 -43.65
N VAL A 557 33.37 14.47 -42.69
CA VAL A 557 34.52 14.27 -41.83
C VAL A 557 34.09 14.13 -40.38
N TYR A 558 34.90 13.47 -39.57
CA TYR A 558 34.65 13.28 -38.14
C TYR A 558 35.64 14.11 -37.33
N MET A 559 35.09 14.92 -36.43
CA MET A 559 35.83 15.78 -35.53
C MET A 559 35.64 15.26 -34.11
N GLU A 560 36.74 15.09 -33.38
CA GLU A 560 36.70 14.64 -32.00
C GLU A 560 37.64 15.49 -31.15
N ALA A 561 37.13 15.93 -30.00
CA ALA A 561 37.86 16.75 -29.05
C ALA A 561 37.70 16.18 -27.64
N SER A 562 38.77 16.21 -26.86
CA SER A 562 38.73 15.99 -25.41
C SER A 562 39.03 17.29 -24.68
N SER A 563 38.73 17.30 -23.38
CA SER A 563 39.10 18.42 -22.52
C SER A 563 39.60 17.96 -21.15
N THR A 564 40.55 18.72 -20.61
CA THR A 564 41.07 18.56 -19.25
C THR A 564 41.02 19.92 -18.53
N PRO A 565 40.37 20.03 -17.35
CA PRO A 565 39.41 19.08 -16.77
C PRO A 565 38.22 18.79 -17.71
N ALA A 566 37.52 17.67 -17.48
CA ALA A 566 36.44 17.23 -18.37
C ALA A 566 35.32 18.28 -18.48
N ALA A 567 34.94 18.62 -19.71
CA ALA A 567 33.79 19.47 -20.00
C ALA A 567 32.46 18.73 -19.72
N THR A 568 31.48 19.47 -19.22
CA THR A 568 30.10 18.99 -19.03
C THR A 568 29.30 19.06 -20.33
N SER A 569 29.70 19.93 -21.27
CA SER A 569 29.12 19.98 -22.62
C SER A 569 30.10 20.44 -23.68
N TYR A 570 29.81 20.07 -24.93
CA TYR A 570 30.48 20.54 -26.13
C TYR A 570 29.45 21.07 -27.10
N THR A 571 29.70 22.25 -27.66
CA THR A 571 28.91 22.82 -28.77
C THR A 571 29.83 23.05 -29.95
N TRP A 572 29.27 22.97 -31.15
CA TRP A 572 30.04 22.98 -32.39
C TRP A 572 29.39 23.92 -33.39
N ALA A 573 30.21 24.68 -34.11
CA ALA A 573 29.79 25.53 -35.21
C ALA A 573 30.70 25.31 -36.42
N ALA A 574 30.12 25.39 -37.62
CA ALA A 574 30.86 25.36 -38.87
C ALA A 574 30.39 26.49 -39.78
N ASP A 575 31.29 27.02 -40.60
CA ASP A 575 30.97 28.05 -41.59
C ASP A 575 30.84 27.49 -43.01
N ASN A 576 30.70 28.39 -43.99
CA ASN A 576 30.74 28.08 -45.42
C ASN A 576 29.77 26.97 -45.86
N GLY A 577 28.59 26.93 -45.23
CA GLY A 577 27.51 26.01 -45.58
C GLY A 577 27.74 24.56 -45.13
N ALA A 578 28.78 24.29 -44.33
CA ALA A 578 28.97 22.99 -43.72
C ALA A 578 27.94 22.75 -42.59
N VAL A 579 27.45 21.53 -42.48
CA VAL A 579 26.42 21.14 -41.51
C VAL A 579 27.01 20.17 -40.50
N ILE A 580 26.81 20.45 -39.22
CA ILE A 580 27.25 19.58 -38.13
C ILE A 580 26.10 18.65 -37.73
N THR A 581 26.41 17.36 -37.61
CA THR A 581 25.48 16.33 -37.14
C THR A 581 26.13 15.55 -36.00
N GLY A 582 25.43 15.50 -34.86
CA GLY A 582 25.91 14.88 -33.62
C GLY A 582 25.97 15.88 -32.46
N SER A 583 26.38 15.41 -31.30
CA SER A 583 26.51 16.21 -30.06
C SER A 583 27.57 15.62 -29.15
N GLY A 584 28.09 16.40 -28.21
CA GLY A 584 29.11 15.96 -27.27
C GLY A 584 30.53 16.07 -27.85
N ALA A 585 31.47 15.29 -27.31
CA ALA A 585 32.89 15.36 -27.62
C ALA A 585 33.27 14.96 -29.06
N SER A 586 32.35 14.33 -29.80
CA SER A 586 32.56 13.89 -31.18
C SER A 586 31.36 14.26 -32.05
N VAL A 587 31.64 14.79 -33.23
CA VAL A 587 30.62 15.16 -34.22
C VAL A 587 31.07 14.78 -35.63
N SER A 588 30.11 14.71 -36.53
CA SER A 588 30.39 14.67 -37.96
C SER A 588 30.09 16.01 -38.61
N VAL A 589 30.94 16.44 -39.54
CA VAL A 589 30.79 17.68 -40.30
C VAL A 589 30.60 17.30 -41.77
N GLN A 590 29.43 17.62 -42.30
CA GLN A 590 29.11 17.54 -43.71
C GLN A 590 29.59 18.83 -44.39
N LEU A 591 30.58 18.72 -45.27
CA LEU A 591 31.14 19.84 -46.02
C LEU A 591 30.17 20.30 -47.12
N PRO A 592 30.25 21.57 -47.56
CA PRO A 592 29.37 22.10 -48.60
C PRO A 592 29.44 21.24 -49.86
N ALA A 593 28.30 21.01 -50.52
CA ALA A 593 28.20 20.16 -51.70
C ALA A 593 28.91 20.72 -52.95
N SER A 594 29.22 22.03 -52.95
CA SER A 594 29.91 22.71 -54.05
C SER A 594 30.66 23.95 -53.55
N GLY A 595 31.63 24.42 -54.34
CA GLY A 595 32.43 25.60 -54.03
C GLY A 595 33.67 25.68 -54.92
N ILE A 596 34.63 26.53 -54.53
CA ILE A 596 35.91 26.70 -55.22
C ILE A 596 36.97 25.78 -54.60
N ASP A 597 37.83 25.20 -55.43
CA ASP A 597 38.96 24.39 -54.96
C ASP A 597 39.81 25.15 -53.94
N GLY A 598 40.15 24.48 -52.83
CA GLY A 598 40.89 25.09 -51.73
C GLY A 598 40.04 25.92 -50.76
N LEU A 599 38.70 25.87 -50.84
CA LEU A 599 37.81 26.50 -49.86
C LEU A 599 38.16 26.03 -48.45
N LYS A 600 38.23 26.95 -47.48
CA LYS A 600 38.50 26.61 -46.07
C LYS A 600 37.20 26.64 -45.27
N VAL A 601 36.80 25.49 -44.72
CA VAL A 601 35.71 25.39 -43.74
C VAL A 601 36.30 25.50 -42.34
N LYS A 602 35.86 26.48 -41.58
CA LYS A 602 36.21 26.65 -40.17
C LYS A 602 35.22 25.92 -39.29
N VAL A 603 35.73 25.04 -38.45
CA VAL A 603 34.97 24.33 -37.41
C VAL A 603 35.43 24.84 -36.05
N THR A 604 34.51 25.38 -35.28
CA THR A 604 34.72 25.83 -33.90
C THR A 604 34.10 24.83 -32.94
N VAL A 605 34.89 24.30 -32.02
CA VAL A 605 34.38 23.56 -30.86
C VAL A 605 34.43 24.46 -29.64
N THR A 606 33.35 24.49 -28.87
CA THR A 606 33.26 25.19 -27.59
C THR A 606 32.98 24.17 -26.50
N ALA A 607 33.93 24.00 -25.58
CA ALA A 607 33.80 23.11 -24.43
C ALA A 607 33.48 23.93 -23.19
N LYS A 608 32.49 23.49 -22.41
CA LYS A 608 32.02 24.17 -21.20
C LYS A 608 32.06 23.23 -20.01
N ASN A 609 32.52 23.73 -18.87
CA ASN A 609 32.29 23.13 -17.56
C ASN A 609 31.78 24.20 -16.58
N ASP A 610 31.68 23.85 -15.30
CA ASP A 610 31.21 24.76 -14.25
C ASP A 610 32.12 26.00 -14.07
N CYS A 611 33.37 25.95 -14.56
CA CYS A 611 34.33 27.04 -14.45
C CYS A 611 34.31 28.02 -15.61
N GLY A 612 33.78 27.63 -16.76
CA GLY A 612 33.62 28.51 -17.91
C GLY A 612 33.55 27.74 -19.22
N GLU A 613 33.60 28.48 -20.31
CA GLU A 613 33.66 27.93 -21.67
C GLU A 613 34.90 28.42 -22.40
N ILE A 614 35.48 27.57 -23.22
CA ILE A 614 36.57 27.91 -24.14
C ILE A 614 36.18 27.44 -25.54
N SER A 615 36.61 28.19 -26.56
CA SER A 615 36.44 27.79 -27.96
C SER A 615 37.79 27.56 -28.63
N LYS A 616 37.84 26.61 -29.56
CA LYS A 616 39.02 26.33 -30.38
C LYS A 616 38.60 26.08 -31.82
N ASP A 617 39.28 26.74 -32.75
CA ASP A 617 39.02 26.64 -34.19
C ASP A 617 39.95 25.61 -34.85
N HIS A 618 39.44 24.95 -35.89
CA HIS A 618 40.20 24.13 -36.82
C HIS A 618 39.75 24.41 -38.26
N LEU A 619 40.68 24.42 -39.22
CA LEU A 619 40.40 24.69 -40.62
C LEU A 619 40.54 23.41 -41.45
N ILE A 620 39.52 23.12 -42.26
CA ILE A 620 39.49 22.01 -43.22
C ILE A 620 39.55 22.60 -44.62
N THR A 621 40.54 22.19 -45.41
CA THR A 621 40.66 22.59 -46.84
C THR A 621 39.84 21.65 -47.73
N VAL A 622 38.98 22.20 -48.59
CA VAL A 622 38.05 21.42 -49.42
C VAL A 622 38.58 21.33 -50.87
N ASN A 623 38.83 20.10 -51.34
CA ASN A 623 39.43 19.80 -52.65
C ASN A 623 38.38 19.36 -53.70
N THR A 624 38.68 19.54 -54.99
CA THR A 624 37.78 19.29 -56.15
C THR A 624 37.88 17.92 -56.84
N ASP A 625 38.52 16.90 -56.26
CA ASP A 625 38.59 15.57 -56.90
C ASP A 625 37.23 14.84 -56.87
N CYS A 626 36.54 14.73 -58.02
CA CYS A 626 35.24 14.06 -58.13
C CYS A 626 35.38 12.63 -58.71
N PRO A 627 35.23 11.57 -57.89
CA PRO A 627 35.29 10.19 -58.36
C PRO A 627 34.00 9.75 -59.08
N THR A 628 34.12 8.81 -60.03
CA THR A 628 32.97 8.09 -60.60
C THR A 628 32.32 7.23 -59.50
N PRO A 629 30.99 7.30 -59.29
CA PRO A 629 30.34 6.56 -58.22
C PRO A 629 30.38 5.05 -58.52
N GLU A 630 30.91 4.25 -57.59
CA GLU A 630 30.82 2.80 -57.66
C GLU A 630 29.46 2.37 -57.09
N VAL A 631 28.61 1.77 -57.93
CA VAL A 631 27.24 1.39 -57.52
C VAL A 631 27.19 -0.11 -57.26
N THR A 632 26.97 -0.48 -56.02
CA THR A 632 26.69 -1.85 -55.58
C THR A 632 25.19 -2.14 -55.53
N ALA A 633 24.82 -3.41 -55.62
CA ALA A 633 23.46 -3.88 -55.46
C ALA A 633 23.43 -5.05 -54.48
N SER A 634 22.34 -5.16 -53.71
CA SER A 634 22.05 -6.33 -52.88
C SER A 634 20.79 -7.00 -53.41
N ASN A 635 20.70 -8.33 -53.26
CA ASN A 635 19.54 -9.12 -53.72
C ASN A 635 19.25 -8.92 -55.22
N THR A 636 20.29 -9.04 -56.06
CA THR A 636 20.23 -8.88 -57.52
C THR A 636 19.41 -9.96 -58.22
N VAL A 637 19.00 -11.02 -57.52
CA VAL A 637 18.07 -12.02 -58.02
C VAL A 637 16.93 -12.12 -57.01
N GLN A 638 15.70 -11.91 -57.48
CA GLN A 638 14.49 -12.00 -56.66
C GLN A 638 13.45 -12.86 -57.37
N THR A 639 12.70 -13.63 -56.59
CA THR A 639 11.52 -14.36 -57.04
C THR A 639 10.29 -13.79 -56.36
N THR A 640 9.16 -13.71 -57.07
CA THR A 640 7.88 -13.23 -56.54
C THR A 640 6.72 -13.90 -57.27
N THR A 641 5.49 -13.60 -56.85
CA THR A 641 4.29 -13.96 -57.60
C THR A 641 3.72 -12.75 -58.35
N THR A 642 2.90 -13.00 -59.37
CA THR A 642 2.12 -11.94 -60.02
C THR A 642 1.32 -11.15 -58.98
N ASN A 643 1.32 -9.82 -59.13
CA ASN A 643 0.69 -8.84 -58.23
C ASN A 643 1.35 -8.67 -56.85
N SER A 644 2.50 -9.33 -56.61
CA SER A 644 3.29 -9.16 -55.38
C SER A 644 4.51 -8.27 -55.62
N ALA A 645 4.60 -7.18 -54.86
CA ALA A 645 5.67 -6.20 -54.98
C ALA A 645 7.03 -6.74 -54.51
N VAL A 646 8.10 -6.45 -55.27
CA VAL A 646 9.50 -6.66 -54.89
C VAL A 646 10.22 -5.33 -54.80
N THR A 647 11.16 -5.20 -53.87
CA THR A 647 11.96 -3.97 -53.72
C THR A 647 13.40 -4.24 -54.12
N LEU A 648 13.88 -3.46 -55.09
CA LEU A 648 15.25 -3.46 -55.57
C LEU A 648 15.99 -2.30 -54.91
N SER A 649 17.24 -2.52 -54.49
CA SER A 649 18.01 -1.52 -53.76
C SER A 649 19.41 -1.40 -54.34
N ALA A 650 19.77 -0.18 -54.75
CA ALA A 650 21.12 0.19 -55.15
C ALA A 650 21.79 1.00 -54.05
N SER A 651 23.09 0.75 -53.83
CA SER A 651 23.91 1.48 -52.86
C SER A 651 25.17 1.97 -53.57
N VAL A 652 25.72 3.09 -53.12
CA VAL A 652 27.00 3.61 -53.64
C VAL A 652 28.09 3.22 -52.65
N THR A 653 29.07 2.45 -53.11
CA THR A 653 30.25 2.07 -52.33
C THR A 653 31.30 3.17 -52.52
N ALA A 654 31.73 3.78 -51.42
CA ALA A 654 32.64 4.92 -51.39
C ALA A 654 32.15 6.19 -52.10
N ALA A 655 31.41 7.02 -51.36
CA ALA A 655 31.71 8.45 -51.38
C ALA A 655 31.27 9.05 -50.05
N THR A 656 32.23 9.52 -49.26
CA THR A 656 31.95 10.36 -48.09
C THR A 656 31.23 11.66 -48.47
N ALA A 657 30.83 11.92 -49.73
CA ALA A 657 30.82 13.30 -50.18
C ALA A 657 29.73 13.81 -51.13
N VAL A 658 28.64 13.10 -51.42
CA VAL A 658 27.89 13.50 -52.63
C VAL A 658 26.39 13.25 -52.64
N GLN A 659 25.66 14.20 -53.24
CA GLN A 659 24.21 14.17 -53.45
C GLN A 659 23.90 13.23 -54.63
N ALA A 660 23.87 11.92 -54.36
CA ALA A 660 23.55 10.89 -55.34
C ALA A 660 22.12 11.08 -55.88
N ALA A 661 21.99 11.28 -57.20
CA ALA A 661 20.69 11.23 -57.88
C ALA A 661 20.54 9.89 -58.60
N TYR A 662 19.43 9.20 -58.33
CA TYR A 662 19.15 7.86 -58.82
C TYR A 662 18.17 7.93 -60.00
N LYS A 663 18.36 7.04 -60.96
CA LYS A 663 17.39 6.76 -62.02
C LYS A 663 17.31 5.27 -62.28
N TRP A 664 16.11 4.71 -62.32
CA TRP A 664 15.90 3.29 -62.61
C TRP A 664 15.54 3.05 -64.06
N TYR A 665 16.05 1.94 -64.58
CA TYR A 665 15.86 1.50 -65.95
C TYR A 665 15.35 0.06 -65.97
N SER A 666 14.43 -0.26 -66.89
CA SER A 666 14.02 -1.63 -67.20
C SER A 666 14.74 -2.13 -68.45
N ASN A 667 14.99 -3.44 -68.53
CA ASN A 667 15.67 -4.07 -69.64
C ASN A 667 14.98 -5.39 -70.02
N THR A 668 15.11 -5.80 -71.28
CA THR A 668 14.63 -7.09 -71.79
C THR A 668 15.66 -8.20 -71.61
N THR A 669 16.90 -7.85 -71.26
CA THR A 669 18.02 -8.78 -71.02
C THR A 669 18.73 -8.44 -69.71
N ASN A 670 19.51 -9.39 -69.16
CA ASN A 670 20.29 -9.20 -67.93
C ASN A 670 21.51 -8.28 -68.16
N SER A 671 21.25 -6.99 -68.39
CA SER A 671 22.25 -5.97 -68.70
C SER A 671 21.98 -4.68 -67.92
N ASN A 672 23.05 -4.02 -67.51
CA ASN A 672 23.04 -2.75 -66.80
C ASN A 672 23.23 -1.52 -67.72
N SER A 673 23.04 -1.71 -69.03
CA SER A 673 23.11 -0.66 -70.04
C SER A 673 22.04 -0.86 -71.13
N GLY A 674 21.66 0.23 -71.81
CA GLY A 674 20.69 0.20 -72.91
C GLY A 674 19.23 -0.02 -72.50
N GLY A 675 18.89 0.16 -71.22
CA GLY A 675 17.52 0.01 -70.73
C GLY A 675 16.62 1.21 -71.02
N THR A 676 15.32 1.05 -70.78
CA THR A 676 14.32 2.12 -70.86
C THR A 676 14.11 2.75 -69.48
N GLU A 677 14.20 4.08 -69.39
CA GLU A 677 14.00 4.81 -68.12
C GLU A 677 12.61 4.55 -67.56
N ILE A 678 12.52 4.38 -66.24
CA ILE A 678 11.27 4.23 -65.50
C ILE A 678 10.92 5.61 -64.91
N PRO A 679 9.92 6.32 -65.44
CA PRO A 679 9.62 7.68 -65.01
C PRO A 679 9.26 7.75 -63.52
N GLY A 680 9.85 8.72 -62.80
CA GLY A 680 9.58 8.98 -61.39
C GLY A 680 10.35 8.12 -60.39
N ALA A 681 11.03 7.06 -60.84
CA ALA A 681 11.85 6.20 -59.98
C ALA A 681 13.22 6.87 -59.70
N THR A 682 13.25 7.73 -58.67
CA THR A 682 14.39 8.62 -58.37
C THR A 682 15.05 8.38 -57.01
N THR A 683 14.64 7.31 -56.32
CA THR A 683 15.12 6.91 -55.01
C THR A 683 16.16 5.78 -55.10
N ALA A 684 16.93 5.58 -54.04
CA ALA A 684 17.91 4.48 -53.92
C ALA A 684 17.27 3.08 -53.97
N SER A 685 15.97 3.00 -53.74
CA SER A 685 15.15 1.80 -53.90
C SER A 685 14.07 2.00 -54.96
N TYR A 686 13.67 0.92 -55.62
CA TYR A 686 12.56 0.88 -56.56
C TYR A 686 11.69 -0.34 -56.27
N THR A 687 10.38 -0.12 -56.18
CA THR A 687 9.40 -1.19 -55.95
C THR A 687 8.71 -1.55 -57.26
N TYR A 688 8.81 -2.82 -57.64
CA TYR A 688 8.18 -3.36 -58.86
C TYR A 688 7.11 -4.40 -58.51
N THR A 689 5.93 -4.26 -59.10
CA THR A 689 4.82 -5.22 -58.95
C THR A 689 4.51 -5.83 -60.32
N PRO A 690 4.94 -7.09 -60.59
CA PRO A 690 4.73 -7.72 -61.90
C PRO A 690 3.26 -8.09 -62.10
N SER A 691 2.65 -7.62 -63.18
CA SER A 691 1.27 -7.99 -63.54
C SER A 691 1.16 -9.35 -64.25
N GLN A 692 2.28 -9.91 -64.72
CA GLN A 692 2.34 -11.19 -65.44
C GLN A 692 3.53 -12.04 -64.97
N ALA A 693 3.39 -13.36 -65.07
CA ALA A 693 4.48 -14.28 -64.79
C ALA A 693 5.57 -14.15 -65.88
N GLY A 694 6.83 -14.18 -65.49
CA GLY A 694 7.97 -13.98 -66.40
C GLY A 694 9.20 -13.44 -65.68
N THR A 695 10.29 -13.25 -66.44
CA THR A 695 11.55 -12.69 -65.93
C THR A 695 11.70 -11.24 -66.39
N TYR A 696 12.01 -10.34 -65.47
CA TYR A 696 12.16 -8.90 -65.68
C TYR A 696 13.55 -8.45 -65.22
N TYR A 697 14.17 -7.52 -65.96
CA TYR A 697 15.50 -7.01 -65.62
C TYR A 697 15.47 -5.51 -65.34
N PHE A 698 16.24 -5.08 -64.34
CA PHE A 698 16.34 -3.67 -63.95
C PHE A 698 17.78 -3.28 -63.64
N TYR A 699 18.12 -2.00 -63.75
CA TYR A 699 19.35 -1.45 -63.17
C TYR A 699 19.14 -0.01 -62.74
N CYS A 700 20.02 0.47 -61.88
CA CYS A 700 20.03 1.85 -61.42
C CYS A 700 21.26 2.58 -61.97
N GLU A 701 21.06 3.76 -62.56
CA GLU A 701 22.13 4.72 -62.87
C GLU A 701 22.18 5.77 -61.75
N VAL A 702 23.39 6.05 -61.26
CA VAL A 702 23.63 7.05 -60.23
C VAL A 702 24.58 8.12 -60.75
N THR A 703 24.17 9.39 -60.64
CA THR A 703 25.04 10.54 -60.93
C THR A 703 25.56 11.15 -59.64
N ASN A 704 26.83 11.56 -59.68
CA ASN A 704 27.52 12.12 -58.52
C ASN A 704 27.34 13.65 -58.37
N GLY A 705 26.38 14.31 -58.99
CA GLY A 705 26.06 15.74 -58.75
C GLY A 705 27.17 16.82 -58.95
N CYS A 706 28.44 16.45 -59.15
CA CYS A 706 29.57 17.35 -59.38
C CYS A 706 29.54 17.94 -60.79
N THR A 707 30.29 19.04 -60.99
CA THR A 707 30.65 19.57 -62.31
C THR A 707 31.30 18.47 -63.17
N GLY A 708 30.67 18.11 -64.29
CA GLY A 708 31.10 17.02 -65.18
C GLY A 708 30.21 15.76 -65.15
N ASN A 709 29.30 15.63 -64.19
CA ASN A 709 28.29 14.56 -64.08
C ASN A 709 28.82 13.12 -64.35
N PRO A 710 29.86 12.64 -63.62
CA PRO A 710 30.29 11.25 -63.74
C PRO A 710 29.16 10.30 -63.28
N LYS A 711 29.00 9.18 -64.02
CA LYS A 711 27.91 8.20 -63.88
C LYS A 711 28.42 6.81 -63.55
N GLY A 712 27.71 6.12 -62.68
CA GLY A 712 27.91 4.70 -62.39
C GLY A 712 26.61 3.91 -62.50
N ASN A 713 26.70 2.66 -62.94
CA ASN A 713 25.56 1.77 -63.10
C ASN A 713 25.65 0.63 -62.08
N SER A 714 24.54 0.27 -61.45
CA SER A 714 24.46 -0.93 -60.61
C SER A 714 24.68 -2.20 -61.44
N PRO A 715 24.99 -3.35 -60.80
CA PRO A 715 24.69 -4.64 -61.40
C PRO A 715 23.22 -4.74 -61.81
N ALA A 716 22.92 -5.56 -62.81
CA ALA A 716 21.54 -5.82 -63.23
C ALA A 716 20.80 -6.68 -62.19
N PHE A 717 19.57 -6.29 -61.89
CA PHE A 717 18.62 -7.04 -61.08
C PHE A 717 17.79 -7.96 -61.99
N THR A 718 17.52 -9.17 -61.55
CA THR A 718 16.63 -10.15 -62.18
C THR A 718 15.45 -10.43 -61.25
N VAL A 719 14.23 -10.15 -61.69
CA VAL A 719 12.99 -10.46 -60.98
C VAL A 719 12.24 -11.55 -61.75
N THR A 720 12.09 -12.73 -61.17
CA THR A 720 11.28 -13.82 -61.75
C THR A 720 9.94 -13.90 -61.03
N ALA A 721 8.86 -13.62 -61.75
CA ALA A 721 7.49 -13.72 -61.27
C ALA A 721 6.86 -15.06 -61.70
N SER A 722 6.39 -15.86 -60.74
CA SER A 722 5.50 -17.00 -61.01
C SER A 722 4.03 -16.59 -60.88
N LYS A 723 3.10 -17.43 -61.36
CA LYS A 723 1.67 -17.20 -61.16
C LYS A 723 1.33 -17.24 -59.66
N ASP A 724 0.49 -16.32 -59.18
CA ASP A 724 0.02 -16.35 -57.78
C ASP A 724 -0.78 -17.63 -57.50
N PRO A 725 -0.29 -18.51 -56.59
CA PRO A 725 -0.94 -19.78 -56.31
C PRO A 725 -2.30 -19.62 -55.59
N SER A 726 -2.62 -18.44 -55.07
CA SER A 726 -3.95 -18.13 -54.53
C SER A 726 -5.05 -18.19 -55.60
N THR A 727 -4.69 -18.04 -56.87
CA THR A 727 -5.59 -18.05 -58.03
C THR A 727 -5.78 -19.43 -58.67
N ILE A 728 -5.07 -20.46 -58.17
CA ILE A 728 -5.17 -21.83 -58.64
C ILE A 728 -6.38 -22.51 -57.99
N ASN A 729 -7.10 -23.33 -58.77
CA ASN A 729 -8.29 -24.03 -58.27
C ASN A 729 -7.95 -24.98 -57.11
N PRO A 730 -8.83 -25.14 -56.11
CA PRO A 730 -8.59 -26.07 -54.99
C PRO A 730 -8.43 -27.52 -55.46
N GLY A 731 -7.40 -28.22 -54.96
CA GLY A 731 -7.16 -29.65 -55.18
C GLY A 731 -7.57 -30.53 -54.00
N SER A 732 -7.43 -31.84 -54.16
CA SER A 732 -7.68 -32.86 -53.13
C SER A 732 -6.38 -33.44 -52.54
N GLY A 733 -6.41 -33.87 -51.27
CA GLY A 733 -5.23 -34.30 -50.52
C GLY A 733 -4.99 -33.47 -49.26
N SER A 734 -3.96 -33.80 -48.48
CA SER A 734 -3.67 -33.13 -47.22
C SER A 734 -2.26 -32.55 -47.20
N LEU A 735 -2.14 -31.25 -46.91
CA LEU A 735 -0.88 -30.61 -46.58
C LEU A 735 -0.80 -30.41 -45.07
N SER A 736 0.28 -30.87 -44.45
CA SER A 736 0.44 -30.92 -42.99
C SER A 736 1.82 -30.44 -42.55
N GLY A 737 1.90 -29.89 -41.34
CA GLY A 737 3.12 -29.38 -40.70
C GLY A 737 2.75 -28.41 -39.57
N ARG A 738 3.72 -27.89 -38.82
CA ARG A 738 3.43 -26.94 -37.73
C ARG A 738 2.93 -25.62 -38.32
N THR A 739 1.71 -25.21 -37.96
CA THR A 739 1.05 -24.03 -38.54
C THR A 739 0.92 -22.86 -37.57
N CYS A 740 1.48 -22.95 -36.38
CA CYS A 740 1.31 -21.93 -35.38
C CYS A 740 2.54 -21.86 -34.46
N PHE A 741 3.00 -20.63 -34.23
CA PHE A 741 4.20 -20.28 -33.47
C PHE A 741 3.89 -19.11 -32.53
N ASP A 742 4.04 -19.32 -31.22
CA ASP A 742 3.94 -18.28 -30.19
C ASP A 742 5.35 -17.83 -29.82
N ILE A 743 5.71 -16.58 -30.08
CA ILE A 743 7.05 -16.05 -29.78
C ILE A 743 7.17 -15.54 -28.33
N ALA A 744 6.10 -15.48 -27.54
CA ALA A 744 6.08 -15.10 -26.12
C ALA A 744 7.09 -13.98 -25.72
N GLN A 745 6.86 -12.74 -26.16
CA GLN A 745 7.78 -11.61 -25.95
C GLN A 745 7.22 -10.48 -25.08
N THR A 746 5.90 -10.28 -25.08
CA THR A 746 5.23 -9.23 -24.31
C THR A 746 4.10 -9.81 -23.47
N GLU A 747 3.70 -9.07 -22.43
CA GLU A 747 2.41 -9.27 -21.78
C GLU A 747 1.30 -8.78 -22.71
N GLY A 748 0.99 -9.57 -23.74
CA GLY A 748 -0.18 -9.34 -24.59
C GLY A 748 -1.44 -9.37 -23.72
N GLY A 749 -2.37 -8.43 -23.97
CA GLY A 749 -3.52 -8.13 -23.11
C GLY A 749 -4.44 -9.30 -22.73
N ASP A 750 -5.53 -8.97 -22.04
CA ASP A 750 -6.38 -9.81 -21.15
C ASP A 750 -6.77 -11.24 -21.59
N THR A 751 -6.54 -11.66 -22.84
CA THR A 751 -6.89 -13.00 -23.35
C THR A 751 -5.71 -13.93 -23.64
N CYS A 752 -4.45 -13.46 -23.61
CA CYS A 752 -3.29 -14.30 -23.98
C CYS A 752 -2.68 -15.07 -22.78
N GLY A 753 -3.08 -14.77 -21.55
CA GLY A 753 -2.46 -15.30 -20.33
C GLY A 753 -1.06 -14.70 -20.02
N PRO A 754 -0.58 -14.79 -18.78
CA PRO A 754 0.66 -14.15 -18.33
C PRO A 754 1.88 -14.68 -19.08
N LEU A 755 2.80 -13.78 -19.44
CA LEU A 755 4.01 -14.08 -20.21
C LEU A 755 4.81 -15.25 -19.62
N SER A 756 4.96 -15.31 -18.29
CA SER A 756 5.68 -16.36 -17.57
C SER A 756 5.21 -17.78 -17.88
N SER A 757 3.92 -17.95 -18.20
CA SER A 757 3.34 -19.25 -18.54
C SER A 757 3.48 -19.66 -20.00
N ARG A 758 3.85 -18.71 -20.87
CA ARG A 758 4.05 -18.88 -22.32
C ARG A 758 5.52 -19.01 -22.70
N LEU A 759 6.43 -18.43 -21.90
CA LEU A 759 7.89 -18.52 -22.12
C LEU A 759 8.37 -19.95 -22.37
N PRO A 760 7.89 -21.00 -21.67
CA PRO A 760 8.39 -22.34 -21.95
C PRO A 760 7.94 -22.98 -23.28
N GLN A 761 6.95 -22.41 -23.94
CA GLN A 761 6.40 -22.86 -25.23
C GLN A 761 6.82 -21.91 -26.36
N GLN A 762 7.68 -20.92 -26.05
CA GLN A 762 8.19 -19.93 -26.96
C GLN A 762 8.85 -20.57 -28.18
N ALA A 763 8.41 -20.15 -29.36
CA ALA A 763 9.11 -20.37 -30.60
C ALA A 763 10.29 -19.39 -30.69
N ASP A 764 11.50 -19.92 -30.65
CA ASP A 764 12.71 -19.15 -30.87
C ASP A 764 13.34 -19.49 -32.23
N PHE A 765 13.19 -18.57 -33.17
CA PHE A 765 13.75 -18.62 -34.52
C PHE A 765 15.23 -18.23 -34.58
N THR A 766 15.88 -17.83 -33.48
CA THR A 766 17.33 -17.50 -33.46
C THR A 766 18.23 -18.73 -33.31
N THR A 767 17.67 -19.89 -32.98
CA THR A 767 18.40 -21.16 -32.80
C THR A 767 18.31 -22.05 -34.04
N VAL A 768 19.03 -23.18 -34.04
CA VAL A 768 19.08 -24.20 -35.14
C VAL A 768 17.69 -24.82 -35.48
N ILE A 769 16.62 -24.43 -34.77
CA ILE A 769 15.26 -24.99 -34.88
C ILE A 769 14.31 -24.08 -35.68
N ASN A 770 14.83 -23.06 -36.38
CA ASN A 770 14.05 -22.20 -37.28
C ASN A 770 13.54 -22.89 -38.56
N THR A 771 13.71 -24.21 -38.67
CA THR A 771 13.35 -25.02 -39.83
C THR A 771 12.12 -25.88 -39.53
N GLN A 772 11.14 -25.89 -40.44
CA GLN A 772 9.91 -26.67 -40.33
C GLN A 772 9.65 -27.43 -41.61
N GLN A 773 9.31 -28.71 -41.49
CA GLN A 773 8.97 -29.55 -42.62
C GLN A 773 7.46 -29.65 -42.79
N TYR A 774 7.00 -29.51 -44.03
CA TYR A 774 5.61 -29.68 -44.43
C TYR A 774 5.51 -30.83 -45.41
N THR A 775 4.50 -31.68 -45.25
CA THR A 775 4.31 -32.90 -46.04
C THR A 775 2.97 -32.86 -46.74
N PHE A 776 2.97 -33.02 -48.06
CA PHE A 776 1.79 -33.23 -48.86
C PHE A 776 1.51 -34.72 -49.02
N THR A 777 0.28 -35.14 -48.71
CA THR A 777 -0.20 -36.49 -48.95
C THR A 777 -1.31 -36.41 -50.01
N PRO A 778 -1.06 -36.89 -51.25
CA PRO A 778 -2.05 -36.81 -52.31
C PRO A 778 -3.24 -37.72 -52.05
N GLN A 779 -4.40 -37.31 -52.55
CA GLN A 779 -5.57 -38.18 -52.67
C GLN A 779 -5.71 -38.63 -54.13
N GLY A 780 -5.30 -39.87 -54.42
CA GLY A 780 -5.25 -40.41 -55.78
C GLY A 780 -3.91 -40.19 -56.49
N THR A 781 -3.85 -40.48 -57.78
CA THR A 781 -2.64 -40.32 -58.60
C THR A 781 -2.47 -38.87 -59.03
N ILE A 782 -1.30 -38.28 -58.77
CA ILE A 782 -0.96 -36.91 -59.15
C ILE A 782 0.25 -36.88 -60.09
N SER A 783 0.46 -35.75 -60.77
CA SER A 783 1.70 -35.44 -61.50
C SER A 783 2.09 -33.97 -61.33
N ASN A 784 3.34 -33.61 -61.67
CA ASN A 784 3.87 -32.24 -61.61
C ASN A 784 3.75 -31.57 -60.24
N LEU A 785 3.90 -32.34 -59.15
CA LEU A 785 3.92 -31.78 -57.80
C LEU A 785 5.09 -30.81 -57.65
N HIS A 786 4.77 -29.60 -57.26
CA HIS A 786 5.73 -28.61 -56.82
C HIS A 786 5.13 -27.76 -55.71
N PHE A 787 6.00 -27.10 -54.94
CA PHE A 787 5.57 -26.27 -53.83
C PHE A 787 5.82 -24.80 -54.13
N GLN A 788 4.90 -23.95 -53.70
CA GLN A 788 5.06 -22.49 -53.68
C GLN A 788 4.59 -21.95 -52.33
N TYR A 789 4.93 -20.71 -52.02
CA TYR A 789 4.44 -20.04 -50.82
C TYR A 789 4.10 -18.58 -51.08
N VAL A 790 3.20 -18.04 -50.26
CA VAL A 790 2.80 -16.64 -50.25
C VAL A 790 2.90 -16.12 -48.83
N GLU A 791 3.68 -15.07 -48.62
CA GLU A 791 3.79 -14.38 -47.33
C GLU A 791 2.72 -13.28 -47.20
N LYS A 792 2.53 -12.77 -45.98
CA LYS A 792 1.68 -11.61 -45.76
C LYS A 792 2.12 -10.43 -46.66
N SER A 793 1.16 -9.80 -47.34
CA SER A 793 1.41 -8.66 -48.23
C SER A 793 2.23 -7.56 -47.53
N GLY A 794 3.27 -7.05 -48.19
CA GLY A 794 4.22 -6.08 -47.64
C GLY A 794 5.45 -6.67 -46.94
N TYR A 795 5.52 -8.00 -46.77
CA TYR A 795 6.60 -8.69 -46.05
C TYR A 795 7.35 -9.72 -46.89
N ALA A 796 7.28 -9.63 -48.23
CA ALA A 796 7.95 -10.57 -49.12
C ALA A 796 9.47 -10.68 -48.81
N ASN A 797 9.95 -11.91 -48.63
CA ASN A 797 11.31 -12.28 -48.23
C ASN A 797 11.71 -11.84 -46.81
N GLN A 798 10.74 -11.58 -45.92
CA GLN A 798 11.00 -11.23 -44.52
C GLN A 798 10.63 -12.35 -43.52
N ILE A 799 9.77 -13.30 -43.89
CA ILE A 799 9.30 -14.36 -42.99
C ILE A 799 10.06 -15.68 -43.25
N VAL A 800 10.19 -16.08 -44.50
CA VAL A 800 10.89 -17.29 -44.96
C VAL A 800 12.26 -16.88 -45.48
N SER A 801 13.31 -17.50 -44.95
CA SER A 801 14.70 -17.33 -45.40
C SER A 801 15.12 -18.39 -46.41
N LYS A 802 14.50 -19.58 -46.37
CA LYS A 802 14.79 -20.69 -47.29
C LYS A 802 13.55 -21.57 -47.51
N PHE A 803 13.32 -22.01 -48.73
CA PHE A 803 12.19 -22.88 -49.10
C PHE A 803 12.68 -24.01 -50.02
N GLU A 804 12.71 -25.24 -49.50
CA GLU A 804 13.40 -26.38 -50.13
C GLU A 804 12.45 -27.57 -50.33
N PRO A 805 11.83 -27.70 -51.52
CA PRO A 805 11.04 -28.87 -51.87
C PRO A 805 11.91 -30.13 -51.99
N ASN A 806 11.41 -31.26 -51.47
CA ASN A 806 12.00 -32.59 -51.61
C ASN A 806 10.89 -33.64 -51.72
N GLY A 807 10.60 -34.06 -52.96
CA GLY A 807 9.53 -34.99 -53.27
C GLY A 807 8.17 -34.47 -52.79
N ASN A 808 7.52 -35.24 -51.90
CA ASN A 808 6.23 -34.87 -51.31
C ASN A 808 6.35 -33.95 -50.08
N THR A 809 7.55 -33.47 -49.78
CA THR A 809 7.79 -32.61 -48.62
C THR A 809 8.41 -31.28 -49.04
N VAL A 810 8.27 -30.26 -48.21
CA VAL A 810 8.98 -29.00 -48.34
C VAL A 810 9.49 -28.55 -46.98
N THR A 811 10.77 -28.21 -46.94
CA THR A 811 11.43 -27.67 -45.76
C THR A 811 11.44 -26.14 -45.85
N VAL A 812 10.81 -25.49 -44.88
CA VAL A 812 10.72 -24.03 -44.76
C VAL A 812 11.60 -23.59 -43.62
N THR A 813 12.61 -22.78 -43.92
CA THR A 813 13.44 -22.11 -42.91
C THR A 813 12.92 -20.70 -42.72
N TYR A 814 12.58 -20.36 -41.49
CA TYR A 814 12.09 -19.05 -41.08
C TYR A 814 13.23 -18.09 -40.75
N ASN A 815 13.02 -16.79 -40.97
CA ASN A 815 14.03 -15.77 -40.70
C ASN A 815 14.31 -15.64 -39.19
N THR A 816 15.58 -15.47 -38.81
CA THR A 816 15.98 -15.44 -37.40
C THR A 816 15.50 -14.19 -36.66
N ASN A 817 15.28 -13.10 -37.39
CA ASN A 817 14.75 -11.84 -36.86
C ASN A 817 13.25 -11.88 -36.50
N LEU A 818 12.58 -13.02 -36.67
CA LEU A 818 11.18 -13.19 -36.27
C LEU A 818 11.02 -13.28 -34.73
N SER A 819 12.02 -13.76 -34.00
CA SER A 819 12.05 -13.80 -32.53
C SER A 819 13.11 -12.84 -31.93
N GLY A 820 13.07 -12.63 -30.60
CA GLY A 820 13.91 -11.67 -29.87
C GLY A 820 13.18 -10.38 -29.45
N ALA A 821 13.75 -9.61 -28.52
CA ALA A 821 13.12 -8.42 -27.91
C ALA A 821 12.77 -7.27 -28.89
N GLN A 822 13.24 -7.35 -30.14
CA GLN A 822 12.94 -6.43 -31.24
C GLN A 822 12.56 -7.20 -32.52
N GLY A 823 12.12 -8.46 -32.38
CA GLY A 823 11.79 -9.31 -33.52
C GLY A 823 10.60 -8.78 -34.31
N THR A 824 10.54 -9.06 -35.61
CA THR A 824 9.49 -8.54 -36.50
C THR A 824 8.08 -9.05 -36.16
N ALA A 825 7.97 -10.16 -35.43
CA ALA A 825 6.71 -10.69 -34.94
C ALA A 825 6.29 -10.16 -33.55
N LEU A 826 7.09 -9.29 -32.92
CA LEU A 826 6.82 -8.68 -31.62
C LEU A 826 5.44 -7.99 -31.60
N GLY A 827 4.60 -8.30 -30.60
CA GLY A 827 3.29 -7.70 -30.41
C GLY A 827 2.21 -8.14 -31.42
N LYS A 828 2.49 -9.07 -32.34
CA LYS A 828 1.49 -9.61 -33.28
C LYS A 828 0.47 -10.47 -32.53
N THR A 829 -0.82 -10.25 -32.78
CA THR A 829 -1.91 -10.94 -32.07
C THR A 829 -2.52 -12.05 -32.93
N SER A 830 -3.48 -12.80 -32.38
CA SER A 830 -4.27 -13.77 -33.18
C SER A 830 -5.15 -13.10 -34.25
N THR A 831 -5.44 -11.80 -34.14
CA THR A 831 -6.20 -11.04 -35.15
C THR A 831 -5.29 -10.36 -36.19
N ASP A 832 -4.03 -10.11 -35.85
CA ASP A 832 -3.01 -9.60 -36.78
C ASP A 832 -1.71 -10.45 -36.74
N PRO A 833 -1.73 -11.74 -37.12
CA PRO A 833 -0.51 -12.54 -37.17
C PRO A 833 0.35 -12.18 -38.39
N LEU A 834 1.66 -12.47 -38.32
CA LEU A 834 2.44 -12.72 -39.54
C LEU A 834 2.10 -14.12 -40.03
N TYR A 835 2.09 -14.33 -41.34
CA TYR A 835 1.78 -15.65 -41.89
C TYR A 835 2.50 -15.95 -43.19
N VAL A 836 2.70 -17.25 -43.42
CA VAL A 836 3.07 -17.84 -44.70
C VAL A 836 2.01 -18.87 -45.09
N THR A 837 1.53 -18.79 -46.33
CA THR A 837 0.62 -19.78 -46.91
C THR A 837 1.42 -20.64 -47.88
N ILE A 838 1.54 -21.93 -47.58
CA ILE A 838 2.26 -22.91 -48.38
C ILE A 838 1.27 -23.61 -49.29
N TYR A 839 1.63 -23.80 -50.55
CA TYR A 839 0.81 -24.45 -51.57
C TYR A 839 1.54 -25.67 -52.10
N ALA A 840 0.87 -26.81 -52.11
CA ALA A 840 1.22 -27.97 -52.91
C ALA A 840 0.41 -27.89 -54.20
N ILE A 841 1.07 -27.68 -55.33
CA ILE A 841 0.45 -27.49 -56.65
C ILE A 841 0.77 -28.71 -57.49
N PHE A 842 -0.23 -29.31 -58.11
CA PHE A 842 -0.11 -30.54 -58.86
C PHE A 842 -1.24 -30.66 -59.89
N ASN A 843 -1.10 -31.59 -60.82
CA ASN A 843 -2.17 -32.02 -61.72
C ASN A 843 -2.87 -33.25 -61.13
N ASP A 844 -4.19 -33.18 -60.96
CA ASP A 844 -5.05 -34.25 -60.43
C ASP A 844 -5.52 -35.26 -61.51
N GLY A 845 -4.98 -35.16 -62.72
CA GLY A 845 -5.39 -35.96 -63.88
C GLY A 845 -6.41 -35.29 -64.81
N THR A 846 -6.96 -34.12 -64.46
CA THR A 846 -7.89 -33.35 -65.31
C THR A 846 -7.21 -32.40 -66.31
N GLY A 847 -5.89 -32.28 -66.24
CA GLY A 847 -5.06 -31.47 -67.14
C GLY A 847 -4.84 -30.01 -66.70
N ALA A 848 -5.55 -29.53 -65.67
CA ALA A 848 -5.31 -28.23 -65.04
C ALA A 848 -4.58 -28.38 -63.70
N GLU A 849 -3.74 -27.40 -63.36
CA GLU A 849 -3.13 -27.35 -62.03
C GLU A 849 -4.19 -27.05 -60.97
N VAL A 850 -4.13 -27.81 -59.89
CA VAL A 850 -4.90 -27.60 -58.67
C VAL A 850 -3.94 -27.42 -57.48
N ALA A 851 -4.42 -26.81 -56.40
CA ALA A 851 -3.58 -26.53 -55.24
C ALA A 851 -4.25 -26.89 -53.91
N VAL A 852 -3.48 -27.49 -53.01
CA VAL A 852 -3.82 -27.64 -51.59
C VAL A 852 -2.96 -26.69 -50.78
N LYS A 853 -3.55 -25.91 -49.87
CA LYS A 853 -2.86 -24.83 -49.16
C LYS A 853 -2.71 -25.10 -47.67
N LEU A 854 -1.77 -24.47 -46.99
CA LEU A 854 -1.65 -24.55 -45.54
C LEU A 854 -1.09 -23.23 -45.01
N LYS A 855 -1.83 -22.57 -44.13
CA LYS A 855 -1.42 -21.29 -43.53
C LYS A 855 -0.69 -21.55 -42.22
N ALA A 856 0.54 -21.09 -42.11
CA ALA A 856 1.32 -21.06 -40.88
C ALA A 856 1.40 -19.63 -40.32
N GLU A 857 1.10 -19.45 -39.04
CA GLU A 857 0.97 -18.16 -38.36
C GLU A 857 2.01 -17.98 -37.25
N ILE A 858 2.58 -16.78 -37.16
CA ILE A 858 3.59 -16.38 -36.18
C ILE A 858 3.08 -15.15 -35.43
N LYS A 859 3.01 -15.25 -34.10
CA LYS A 859 2.37 -14.25 -33.23
C LYS A 859 2.90 -14.31 -31.80
N ASP A 860 2.63 -13.27 -31.01
CA ASP A 860 2.93 -13.14 -29.59
C ASP A 860 1.68 -13.40 -28.73
N CYS A 861 0.91 -14.44 -29.08
CA CYS A 861 -0.28 -14.87 -28.35
C CYS A 861 -0.50 -16.37 -28.58
N MET A 862 -1.20 -17.02 -27.65
CA MET A 862 -1.21 -18.47 -27.46
C MET A 862 -1.33 -19.31 -28.75
N CYS A 863 -0.55 -20.39 -28.75
CA CYS A 863 -0.56 -21.40 -29.79
C CYS A 863 -0.79 -22.78 -29.18
N CYS A 864 -1.75 -23.55 -29.70
CA CYS A 864 -1.99 -24.90 -29.20
C CYS A 864 -2.14 -25.94 -30.30
N GLY A 865 -1.47 -27.07 -30.14
CA GLY A 865 -1.59 -28.21 -31.04
C GLY A 865 -0.52 -29.27 -30.84
N ALA A 866 -0.70 -30.39 -31.52
CA ALA A 866 0.12 -31.58 -31.36
C ALA A 866 0.15 -32.40 -32.66
N LYS A 867 1.12 -33.33 -32.75
CA LYS A 867 1.11 -34.34 -33.81
C LYS A 867 -0.06 -35.30 -33.63
N ILE A 868 -0.87 -35.52 -34.65
CA ILE A 868 -1.95 -36.53 -34.64
C ILE A 868 -1.57 -37.80 -35.42
N SER A 869 -0.37 -37.82 -36.01
CA SER A 869 0.30 -39.00 -36.55
C SER A 869 1.81 -38.74 -36.59
N ALA A 870 2.62 -39.68 -37.09
CA ALA A 870 4.07 -39.47 -37.19
C ALA A 870 4.45 -38.25 -38.05
N THR A 871 3.63 -37.96 -39.06
CA THR A 871 3.87 -36.96 -40.10
C THR A 871 2.91 -35.77 -40.04
N GLU A 872 1.79 -35.88 -39.33
CA GLU A 872 0.73 -34.88 -39.33
C GLU A 872 0.65 -34.13 -38.00
N TRP A 873 0.74 -32.80 -38.06
CA TRP A 873 0.47 -31.90 -36.94
C TRP A 873 -0.84 -31.13 -37.17
N ARG A 874 -1.64 -30.98 -36.12
CA ARG A 874 -2.90 -30.23 -36.16
C ARG A 874 -2.97 -29.23 -35.01
N ALA A 875 -3.54 -28.06 -35.32
CA ALA A 875 -3.88 -27.08 -34.32
C ALA A 875 -5.11 -27.53 -33.53
N PHE A 876 -5.14 -27.16 -32.25
CA PHE A 876 -6.28 -27.34 -31.35
C PHE A 876 -6.65 -25.99 -30.75
N LYS A 877 -7.91 -25.84 -30.30
CA LYS A 877 -8.26 -24.75 -29.41
C LYS A 877 -7.45 -24.86 -28.11
N CYS A 878 -6.96 -23.73 -27.58
CA CYS A 878 -6.20 -23.67 -26.34
C CYS A 878 -7.05 -23.86 -25.07
N HIS A 879 -8.37 -23.71 -25.18
CA HIS A 879 -9.32 -23.96 -24.11
C HIS A 879 -10.35 -25.03 -24.49
N ASN A 880 -10.95 -25.67 -23.48
CA ASN A 880 -12.12 -26.52 -23.69
C ASN A 880 -13.34 -25.67 -24.05
N MET A 881 -14.35 -26.30 -24.68
CA MET A 881 -15.61 -25.63 -24.96
C MET A 881 -16.30 -25.14 -23.69
N GLY A 882 -16.75 -23.89 -23.68
CA GLY A 882 -17.47 -23.28 -22.55
C GLY A 882 -16.56 -22.73 -21.44
N VAL A 883 -15.25 -22.68 -21.66
CA VAL A 883 -14.29 -22.01 -20.77
C VAL A 883 -14.25 -20.51 -21.07
N ASP A 884 -14.02 -19.70 -20.05
CA ASP A 884 -13.64 -18.30 -20.19
C ASP A 884 -12.24 -18.21 -20.85
N GLU A 885 -12.19 -17.79 -22.12
CA GLU A 885 -10.96 -17.73 -22.92
C GLU A 885 -9.94 -16.68 -22.39
N SER A 886 -10.30 -15.86 -21.38
CA SER A 886 -9.33 -15.01 -20.67
C SER A 886 -8.40 -15.79 -19.74
N LEU A 887 -8.80 -16.99 -19.34
CA LEU A 887 -7.99 -17.82 -18.44
C LEU A 887 -6.72 -18.27 -19.12
N ASN A 888 -5.65 -18.41 -18.35
CA ASN A 888 -4.41 -18.97 -18.84
C ASN A 888 -4.55 -20.49 -19.07
N PRO A 889 -4.50 -20.98 -20.33
CA PRO A 889 -4.67 -22.40 -20.62
C PRO A 889 -3.50 -23.27 -20.12
N PHE A 890 -2.35 -22.66 -19.80
CA PHE A 890 -1.17 -23.33 -19.24
C PHE A 890 -1.09 -23.21 -17.71
N SER A 891 -2.20 -22.92 -17.05
CA SER A 891 -2.26 -22.85 -15.57
C SER A 891 -3.00 -24.05 -14.98
N ALA A 892 -2.86 -24.22 -13.66
CA ALA A 892 -3.65 -25.17 -12.89
C ALA A 892 -4.91 -24.49 -12.36
N ASP A 893 -5.95 -24.38 -13.19
CA ASP A 893 -7.22 -23.77 -12.82
C ASP A 893 -8.39 -24.69 -13.16
N ALA A 894 -9.21 -25.02 -12.16
CA ALA A 894 -10.37 -25.91 -12.32
C ALA A 894 -11.42 -25.34 -13.30
N ARG A 895 -11.45 -24.03 -13.53
CA ARG A 895 -12.32 -23.39 -14.51
C ARG A 895 -11.94 -23.73 -15.95
N LEU A 896 -10.73 -24.25 -16.19
CA LEU A 896 -10.28 -24.67 -17.52
C LEU A 896 -10.92 -25.98 -18.01
N THR A 897 -11.56 -26.76 -17.13
CA THR A 897 -12.23 -28.02 -17.53
C THR A 897 -13.36 -27.78 -18.53
N GLY A 898 -14.08 -26.65 -18.41
CA GLY A 898 -15.15 -26.26 -19.34
C GLY A 898 -16.45 -27.05 -19.17
N ASN A 899 -17.32 -26.92 -20.18
CA ASN A 899 -18.63 -27.57 -20.20
C ASN A 899 -18.54 -29.03 -20.64
N TYR A 900 -19.47 -29.85 -20.15
CA TYR A 900 -19.57 -31.27 -20.48
C TYR A 900 -20.68 -31.48 -21.53
N TYR A 901 -20.38 -32.26 -22.55
CA TYR A 901 -21.29 -32.53 -23.67
C TYR A 901 -21.52 -34.03 -23.79
N TYR A 902 -22.76 -34.44 -24.02
CA TYR A 902 -23.05 -35.81 -24.44
C TYR A 902 -22.60 -36.02 -25.88
N TRP A 903 -22.30 -37.27 -26.23
CA TRP A 903 -21.93 -37.59 -27.61
C TRP A 903 -23.06 -37.19 -28.57
N GLY A 904 -22.70 -36.50 -29.64
CA GLY A 904 -23.65 -36.07 -30.68
C GLY A 904 -24.46 -34.81 -30.35
N THR A 905 -24.06 -33.99 -29.37
CA THR A 905 -24.87 -32.83 -28.92
C THR A 905 -24.19 -31.48 -29.14
N LEU A 906 -24.99 -30.50 -29.57
CA LEU A 906 -24.56 -29.10 -29.72
C LEU A 906 -24.54 -28.36 -28.37
N LEU A 907 -25.52 -28.66 -27.50
CA LEU A 907 -25.68 -28.02 -26.19
C LEU A 907 -25.03 -28.85 -25.08
N PRO A 908 -24.43 -28.21 -24.06
CA PRO A 908 -23.89 -28.93 -22.91
C PRO A 908 -25.00 -29.58 -22.06
N TYR A 909 -24.62 -30.56 -21.23
CA TYR A 909 -25.58 -31.37 -20.46
C TYR A 909 -26.47 -30.53 -19.53
N ASN A 910 -25.90 -29.51 -18.88
CA ASN A 910 -26.63 -28.58 -18.01
C ASN A 910 -27.57 -27.63 -18.77
N ALA A 911 -27.40 -27.47 -20.09
CA ALA A 911 -28.28 -26.68 -20.94
C ALA A 911 -29.32 -27.55 -21.69
N GLY A 912 -29.60 -28.75 -21.18
CA GLY A 912 -30.61 -29.65 -21.74
C GLY A 912 -30.12 -30.52 -22.91
N GLY A 913 -28.81 -30.64 -23.14
CA GLY A 913 -28.26 -31.58 -24.10
C GLY A 913 -28.69 -33.02 -23.79
N LYS A 914 -29.18 -33.76 -24.79
CA LYS A 914 -29.60 -35.17 -24.67
C LYS A 914 -28.78 -36.02 -25.63
N ALA A 915 -28.23 -37.14 -25.13
CA ALA A 915 -27.43 -38.07 -25.93
C ALA A 915 -28.18 -38.45 -27.22
N ASN A 916 -27.53 -38.29 -28.37
CA ASN A 916 -28.09 -38.59 -29.69
C ASN A 916 -27.20 -39.62 -30.39
N THR A 917 -27.76 -40.68 -30.97
CA THR A 917 -26.99 -41.81 -31.49
C THR A 917 -26.48 -41.66 -32.93
N THR A 918 -26.76 -40.55 -33.63
CA THR A 918 -26.41 -40.38 -35.06
C THR A 918 -25.78 -39.04 -35.43
N SER A 919 -25.47 -38.19 -34.46
CA SER A 919 -25.25 -36.76 -34.71
C SER A 919 -23.81 -36.29 -34.93
N TRP A 920 -22.78 -36.99 -34.47
CA TRP A 920 -21.38 -36.70 -34.83
C TRP A 920 -20.85 -37.74 -35.81
N ALA A 921 -19.97 -37.33 -36.71
CA ALA A 921 -19.35 -38.19 -37.71
C ALA A 921 -17.83 -38.03 -37.67
N ASP A 922 -17.10 -39.13 -37.89
CA ASP A 922 -15.64 -39.09 -37.95
C ASP A 922 -15.17 -38.24 -39.14
N ASN A 923 -14.16 -37.42 -38.90
CA ASN A 923 -13.54 -36.54 -39.90
C ASN A 923 -14.49 -35.55 -40.59
N VAL A 924 -15.66 -35.24 -40.00
CA VAL A 924 -16.60 -34.26 -40.55
C VAL A 924 -17.22 -33.44 -39.42
N LYS A 925 -17.23 -32.11 -39.57
CA LYS A 925 -18.02 -31.24 -38.69
C LYS A 925 -19.50 -31.37 -39.02
N THR A 926 -20.29 -31.96 -38.12
CA THR A 926 -21.74 -32.04 -38.26
C THR A 926 -22.44 -30.81 -37.68
N ALA A 927 -23.73 -30.62 -37.96
CA ALA A 927 -24.53 -29.52 -37.39
C ALA A 927 -24.63 -29.57 -35.86
N SER A 928 -24.48 -30.76 -35.27
CA SER A 928 -24.50 -30.97 -33.83
C SER A 928 -23.12 -30.89 -33.17
N ASP A 929 -22.06 -30.60 -33.92
CA ASP A 929 -20.68 -30.47 -33.41
C ASP A 929 -20.51 -29.11 -32.69
N PRO A 930 -20.23 -29.10 -31.37
CA PRO A 930 -20.17 -27.87 -30.56
C PRO A 930 -18.94 -27.00 -30.84
N CYS A 931 -17.95 -27.47 -31.59
CA CYS A 931 -16.76 -26.67 -31.89
C CYS A 931 -17.11 -25.46 -32.78
N PRO A 932 -16.34 -24.36 -32.70
CA PRO A 932 -16.58 -23.18 -33.53
C PRO A 932 -16.23 -23.44 -35.02
N PRO A 933 -16.62 -22.52 -35.93
CA PRO A 933 -16.20 -22.58 -37.33
C PRO A 933 -14.67 -22.77 -37.47
N GLY A 934 -14.27 -23.61 -38.41
CA GLY A 934 -12.86 -24.01 -38.60
C GLY A 934 -12.37 -25.15 -37.71
N TYR A 935 -13.15 -25.56 -36.71
CA TYR A 935 -12.81 -26.65 -35.79
C TYR A 935 -13.94 -27.70 -35.68
N ARG A 936 -13.57 -28.92 -35.30
CA ARG A 936 -14.49 -30.03 -35.02
C ARG A 936 -14.07 -30.81 -33.77
N VAL A 937 -14.94 -31.71 -33.32
CA VAL A 937 -14.58 -32.70 -32.30
C VAL A 937 -13.54 -33.68 -32.90
N PRO A 938 -12.47 -34.04 -32.16
CA PRO A 938 -11.47 -34.98 -32.64
C PRO A 938 -12.02 -36.40 -32.75
N THR A 939 -11.50 -37.18 -33.69
CA THR A 939 -11.72 -38.63 -33.75
C THR A 939 -10.86 -39.33 -32.71
N ARG A 940 -11.17 -40.60 -32.42
CA ARG A 940 -10.30 -41.44 -31.58
C ARG A 940 -8.91 -41.59 -32.18
N ALA A 941 -8.80 -41.81 -33.49
CA ALA A 941 -7.51 -42.06 -34.14
C ALA A 941 -6.56 -40.85 -34.03
N GLU A 942 -7.10 -39.64 -34.20
CA GLU A 942 -6.31 -38.40 -34.06
C GLU A 942 -5.82 -38.22 -32.64
N TRP A 943 -6.73 -38.44 -31.71
CA TRP A 943 -6.43 -38.51 -30.30
C TRP A 943 -5.31 -39.51 -30.05
N GLN A 944 -5.42 -40.79 -30.44
CA GLN A 944 -4.37 -41.81 -30.33
C GLN A 944 -3.02 -41.34 -30.85
N GLY A 945 -3.03 -40.65 -31.99
CA GLY A 945 -1.84 -40.02 -32.53
C GLY A 945 -1.22 -38.95 -31.64
N VAL A 946 -2.03 -38.15 -30.92
CA VAL A 946 -1.56 -37.15 -29.94
C VAL A 946 -0.67 -37.78 -28.87
N VAL A 947 -1.07 -38.87 -28.20
CA VAL A 947 -0.18 -39.49 -27.19
C VAL A 947 0.95 -40.27 -27.86
N SER A 948 0.69 -40.98 -28.95
CA SER A 948 1.72 -41.86 -29.54
C SER A 948 2.85 -41.10 -30.24
N ASN A 949 2.61 -39.89 -30.73
CA ASN A 949 3.57 -39.14 -31.54
C ASN A 949 4.10 -37.86 -30.87
N ASN A 950 3.78 -37.63 -29.60
CA ASN A 950 4.25 -36.47 -28.84
C ASN A 950 4.76 -36.88 -27.46
N VAL A 951 5.68 -36.08 -26.93
CA VAL A 951 6.18 -36.23 -25.56
C VAL A 951 5.33 -35.38 -24.62
N THR A 952 4.96 -35.94 -23.47
CA THR A 952 4.33 -35.21 -22.36
C THR A 952 5.42 -34.54 -21.52
N THR A 953 5.44 -33.20 -21.44
CA THR A 953 6.63 -32.47 -20.94
C THR A 953 6.40 -31.65 -19.68
N LYS A 954 5.19 -31.12 -19.45
CA LYS A 954 4.92 -30.21 -18.31
C LYS A 954 3.60 -30.51 -17.64
N VAL A 955 3.61 -30.28 -16.33
CA VAL A 955 2.48 -30.47 -15.44
C VAL A 955 2.37 -29.23 -14.57
N TYR A 956 1.17 -28.66 -14.51
CA TYR A 956 0.85 -27.56 -13.62
C TYR A 956 -0.15 -28.06 -12.57
N GLY A 957 0.09 -27.75 -11.29
CA GLY A 957 -0.86 -27.98 -10.20
C GLY A 957 -0.91 -29.38 -9.59
N SER A 958 -1.79 -29.54 -8.60
CA SER A 958 -2.07 -30.82 -7.94
C SER A 958 -3.25 -31.50 -8.61
N PHE A 959 -3.10 -32.76 -9.03
CA PHE A 959 -4.16 -33.54 -9.67
C PHE A 959 -5.35 -33.86 -8.75
N ALA A 960 -5.29 -33.52 -7.47
CA ALA A 960 -6.42 -33.70 -6.58
C ALA A 960 -7.56 -32.70 -6.91
N PHE A 961 -8.82 -33.14 -6.81
CA PHE A 961 -10.00 -32.27 -6.85
C PHE A 961 -10.16 -31.39 -8.12
N ASN A 962 -9.98 -31.96 -9.32
CA ASN A 962 -10.13 -31.26 -10.62
C ASN A 962 -9.18 -30.06 -10.81
N GLN A 963 -8.04 -30.05 -10.12
CA GLN A 963 -7.01 -29.04 -10.33
C GLN A 963 -5.87 -29.67 -11.13
N GLY A 964 -5.31 -28.92 -12.09
CA GLY A 964 -4.11 -29.32 -12.81
C GLY A 964 -4.23 -29.38 -14.33
N THR A 965 -3.10 -29.28 -15.03
CA THR A 965 -3.01 -29.25 -16.50
C THR A 965 -1.74 -29.95 -16.98
N VAL A 966 -1.86 -30.81 -17.98
CA VAL A 966 -0.74 -31.51 -18.64
C VAL A 966 -0.49 -30.89 -20.02
N VAL A 967 0.77 -30.74 -20.42
CA VAL A 967 1.15 -30.28 -21.77
C VAL A 967 1.69 -31.43 -22.60
N ILE A 968 0.99 -31.74 -23.70
CA ILE A 968 1.40 -32.74 -24.68
C ILE A 968 2.06 -32.06 -25.88
N GLY A 969 3.20 -32.60 -26.31
CA GLY A 969 3.99 -32.02 -27.38
C GLY A 969 4.53 -30.64 -27.00
N PRO A 970 4.78 -29.77 -27.99
CA PRO A 970 5.35 -28.45 -27.72
C PRO A 970 4.33 -27.48 -27.08
N ALA A 971 3.02 -27.70 -27.26
CA ALA A 971 2.06 -26.65 -26.94
C ALA A 971 0.59 -27.09 -26.75
N LEU A 972 0.24 -28.36 -26.50
CA LEU A 972 -1.17 -28.74 -26.26
C LEU A 972 -1.48 -28.90 -24.76
N PRO A 973 -2.06 -27.88 -24.09
CA PRO A 973 -2.48 -28.00 -22.70
C PRO A 973 -3.83 -28.71 -22.59
N LEU A 974 -3.88 -29.72 -21.73
CA LEU A 974 -5.08 -30.48 -21.37
C LEU A 974 -5.29 -30.38 -19.86
N PRO A 975 -6.30 -29.63 -19.39
CA PRO A 975 -6.66 -29.59 -17.98
C PRO A 975 -7.23 -30.93 -17.51
N VAL A 976 -7.12 -31.18 -16.21
CA VAL A 976 -7.79 -32.30 -15.53
C VAL A 976 -9.30 -32.16 -15.76
N SER A 977 -9.94 -33.28 -16.05
CA SER A 977 -11.36 -33.38 -16.31
C SER A 977 -11.97 -34.62 -15.66
N SER A 978 -13.30 -34.68 -15.69
CA SER A 978 -14.06 -35.84 -15.21
C SER A 978 -15.14 -36.21 -16.23
N TYR A 979 -16.21 -36.85 -15.77
CA TYR A 979 -17.39 -37.17 -16.56
C TYR A 979 -18.67 -37.04 -15.74
N VAL A 980 -19.80 -36.93 -16.43
CA VAL A 980 -21.14 -36.92 -15.84
C VAL A 980 -21.95 -38.09 -16.41
N PRO A 981 -22.43 -39.04 -15.58
CA PRO A 981 -23.37 -40.08 -16.03
C PRO A 981 -24.79 -39.50 -16.25
N VAL A 982 -25.60 -40.13 -17.13
CA VAL A 982 -27.02 -39.72 -17.33
C VAL A 982 -27.85 -39.92 -16.05
N GLY A 983 -28.46 -38.82 -15.59
CA GLY A 983 -29.49 -38.72 -14.56
C GLY A 983 -29.72 -37.23 -14.26
N VAL A 984 -30.97 -36.74 -14.25
CA VAL A 984 -31.24 -35.30 -14.06
C VAL A 984 -30.79 -34.90 -12.65
N GLY A 985 -29.73 -34.08 -12.55
CA GLY A 985 -29.22 -33.54 -11.27
C GLY A 985 -27.90 -34.12 -10.75
N GLN A 986 -27.16 -34.93 -11.52
CA GLN A 986 -25.86 -35.45 -11.04
C GLN A 986 -24.71 -34.44 -11.27
N THR A 987 -23.97 -34.15 -10.20
CA THR A 987 -22.73 -33.37 -10.24
C THR A 987 -21.61 -34.17 -10.91
N PRO A 988 -20.66 -33.53 -11.63
CA PRO A 988 -19.47 -34.20 -12.13
C PRO A 988 -18.76 -34.95 -10.99
N LEU A 989 -18.37 -36.20 -11.24
CA LEU A 989 -17.67 -36.99 -10.22
C LEU A 989 -16.32 -36.32 -9.93
N ALA A 990 -15.92 -36.21 -8.67
CA ALA A 990 -14.64 -35.62 -8.28
C ALA A 990 -13.47 -36.60 -8.50
N LEU A 991 -13.23 -36.99 -9.75
CA LEU A 991 -12.16 -37.90 -10.15
C LEU A 991 -11.06 -37.12 -10.87
N ALA A 992 -9.82 -37.33 -10.44
CA ALA A 992 -8.61 -36.79 -11.06
C ALA A 992 -8.27 -37.54 -12.36
N GLN A 993 -8.95 -37.20 -13.46
CA GLN A 993 -8.81 -37.90 -14.75
C GLN A 993 -8.59 -36.90 -15.91
N PHE A 994 -8.44 -37.40 -17.13
CA PHE A 994 -8.29 -36.59 -18.35
C PHE A 994 -9.30 -36.98 -19.42
N SER A 995 -10.57 -37.14 -19.12
CA SER A 995 -11.53 -37.63 -20.10
C SER A 995 -11.98 -36.54 -21.11
N TYR A 996 -11.92 -36.83 -22.42
CA TYR A 996 -12.31 -35.93 -23.51
C TYR A 996 -13.17 -36.63 -24.56
N GLN A 997 -14.18 -35.94 -25.09
CA GLN A 997 -15.04 -36.48 -26.15
C GLN A 997 -14.26 -36.82 -27.44
N SER A 998 -14.77 -37.83 -28.16
CA SER A 998 -14.40 -38.09 -29.55
C SER A 998 -15.62 -38.34 -30.42
N THR A 999 -15.49 -38.14 -31.72
CA THR A 999 -16.55 -38.48 -32.71
C THR A 999 -16.71 -39.97 -32.91
N THR A 1000 -15.71 -40.79 -32.58
CA THR A 1000 -15.67 -42.20 -32.95
C THR A 1000 -16.57 -43.07 -32.09
N VAL A 1001 -17.40 -43.85 -32.77
CA VAL A 1001 -18.31 -44.83 -32.17
C VAL A 1001 -17.62 -46.18 -32.05
N TYR A 1002 -17.64 -46.80 -30.85
CA TYR A 1002 -17.15 -48.17 -30.66
C TYR A 1002 -18.26 -49.20 -30.90
N SER A 1003 -19.44 -48.95 -30.34
CA SER A 1003 -20.63 -49.81 -30.49
C SER A 1003 -21.91 -48.98 -30.48
N ALA A 1004 -23.06 -49.62 -30.70
CA ALA A 1004 -24.36 -48.94 -30.71
C ALA A 1004 -24.61 -48.04 -29.48
N ASN A 1005 -24.07 -48.40 -28.31
CA ASN A 1005 -24.29 -47.70 -27.04
C ASN A 1005 -23.04 -47.06 -26.45
N SER A 1006 -21.87 -47.19 -27.09
CA SER A 1006 -20.60 -46.66 -26.55
C SER A 1006 -19.80 -45.88 -27.58
N ASN A 1007 -19.11 -44.85 -27.10
CA ASN A 1007 -18.14 -44.07 -27.87
C ASN A 1007 -16.78 -44.12 -27.18
N PHE A 1008 -15.72 -43.86 -27.93
CA PHE A 1008 -14.38 -43.73 -27.35
C PHE A 1008 -14.22 -42.36 -26.70
N TYR A 1009 -13.60 -42.31 -25.53
CA TYR A 1009 -13.08 -41.08 -24.94
C TYR A 1009 -11.61 -41.32 -24.60
N TYR A 1010 -10.76 -40.35 -24.92
CA TYR A 1010 -9.38 -40.70 -25.24
C TYR A 1010 -8.43 -40.82 -24.05
N LEU A 1011 -8.57 -40.02 -22.99
CA LEU A 1011 -7.46 -39.84 -22.05
C LEU A 1011 -7.83 -40.30 -20.64
N TYR A 1012 -8.00 -41.61 -20.44
CA TYR A 1012 -8.04 -42.14 -19.07
C TYR A 1012 -6.60 -42.24 -18.51
N GLY A 1013 -6.30 -41.44 -17.49
CA GLY A 1013 -5.05 -41.48 -16.74
C GLY A 1013 -5.26 -40.97 -15.32
N SER A 1014 -4.84 -41.74 -14.31
CA SER A 1014 -4.88 -41.37 -12.89
C SER A 1014 -3.54 -40.78 -12.39
N SER A 1015 -2.59 -40.55 -13.30
CA SER A 1015 -1.24 -40.04 -13.02
C SER A 1015 -0.79 -39.09 -14.14
N SER A 1016 0.23 -38.27 -13.86
CA SER A 1016 0.63 -37.10 -14.65
C SER A 1016 1.15 -37.35 -16.07
N THR A 1017 1.54 -38.58 -16.43
CA THR A 1017 2.24 -38.86 -17.70
C THR A 1017 1.76 -40.09 -18.46
N THR A 1018 0.79 -40.84 -17.94
CA THR A 1018 0.37 -42.13 -18.52
C THR A 1018 -1.07 -42.06 -18.99
N PHE A 1019 -1.29 -42.28 -20.29
CA PHE A 1019 -2.60 -42.24 -20.92
C PHE A 1019 -2.97 -43.58 -21.56
N ASN A 1020 -4.22 -44.03 -21.38
CA ASN A 1020 -4.73 -45.23 -22.06
C ASN A 1020 -5.53 -44.85 -23.32
N PRO A 1021 -4.97 -45.04 -24.53
CA PRO A 1021 -5.59 -44.66 -25.81
C PRO A 1021 -6.82 -45.50 -26.23
N ASN A 1022 -7.22 -46.50 -25.43
CA ASN A 1022 -8.23 -47.50 -25.77
C ASN A 1022 -9.46 -47.49 -24.84
N ALA A 1023 -9.64 -46.47 -24.01
CA ALA A 1023 -10.78 -46.35 -23.11
C ALA A 1023 -12.11 -46.03 -23.84
N TYR A 1024 -13.21 -46.66 -23.43
CA TYR A 1024 -14.55 -46.42 -23.96
C TYR A 1024 -15.57 -46.20 -22.84
N ALA A 1025 -16.58 -45.35 -23.09
CA ALA A 1025 -17.70 -45.12 -22.17
C ALA A 1025 -19.02 -45.19 -22.92
N GLY A 1026 -20.12 -45.32 -22.16
CA GLY A 1026 -21.45 -45.19 -22.72
C GLY A 1026 -21.69 -43.81 -23.32
N ARG A 1027 -22.49 -43.72 -24.38
CA ARG A 1027 -22.89 -42.41 -24.98
C ARG A 1027 -23.73 -41.55 -24.04
N SER A 1028 -24.23 -42.16 -22.97
CA SER A 1028 -24.88 -41.54 -21.82
C SER A 1028 -23.91 -40.87 -20.84
N TYR A 1029 -22.64 -40.67 -21.21
CA TYR A 1029 -21.67 -39.98 -20.37
C TYR A 1029 -21.30 -38.66 -21.06
N ALA A 1030 -21.38 -37.57 -20.32
CA ALA A 1030 -20.95 -36.26 -20.80
C ALA A 1030 -19.48 -36.04 -20.41
N PHE A 1031 -18.68 -35.57 -21.37
CA PHE A 1031 -17.27 -35.25 -21.20
C PHE A 1031 -16.97 -33.86 -21.77
N PRO A 1032 -15.88 -33.20 -21.34
CA PRO A 1032 -15.42 -31.98 -22.00
C PRO A 1032 -15.04 -32.19 -23.46
N VAL A 1033 -15.17 -31.12 -24.24
CA VAL A 1033 -14.80 -31.10 -25.66
C VAL A 1033 -13.59 -30.21 -25.85
N ARG A 1034 -12.53 -30.77 -26.44
CA ARG A 1034 -11.34 -30.06 -26.92
C ARG A 1034 -11.35 -30.10 -28.43
N CYS A 1035 -11.43 -28.94 -29.08
CA CYS A 1035 -11.64 -28.86 -30.52
C CYS A 1035 -10.34 -28.94 -31.33
N ILE A 1036 -10.33 -29.72 -32.40
CA ILE A 1036 -9.24 -29.84 -33.37
C ILE A 1036 -9.58 -29.09 -34.66
N GLN A 1037 -8.58 -28.49 -35.30
CA GLN A 1037 -8.75 -27.81 -36.59
C GLN A 1037 -9.19 -28.82 -37.66
N LYS A 1038 -10.22 -28.47 -38.45
CA LYS A 1038 -10.69 -29.30 -39.56
C LYS A 1038 -9.58 -29.53 -40.60
N ALA A 1039 -9.54 -30.71 -41.19
CA ALA A 1039 -8.71 -30.93 -42.37
C ALA A 1039 -9.24 -30.12 -43.57
N GLN A 1040 -8.34 -29.67 -44.46
CA GLN A 1040 -8.78 -29.03 -45.68
C GLN A 1040 -9.50 -30.04 -46.57
N GLY A 1041 -10.73 -29.70 -46.99
CA GLY A 1041 -11.64 -30.62 -47.71
C GLY A 1041 -12.84 -31.08 -46.89
N GLU A 1042 -12.85 -30.89 -45.56
CA GLU A 1042 -14.02 -31.16 -44.71
C GLU A 1042 -15.07 -30.03 -44.86
N GLY A 1043 -15.83 -30.12 -45.95
CA GLY A 1043 -16.85 -29.17 -46.38
C GLY A 1043 -17.93 -28.92 -45.32
N GLY A 1044 -18.11 -27.64 -45.00
CA GLY A 1044 -19.24 -27.07 -44.30
C GLY A 1044 -19.11 -25.56 -44.46
N GLN A 1045 -20.07 -24.93 -45.15
CA GLN A 1045 -20.09 -23.49 -45.44
C GLN A 1045 -19.92 -22.65 -44.15
N PRO A 1046 -19.41 -21.41 -44.27
CA PRO A 1046 -19.29 -20.48 -43.14
C PRO A 1046 -20.58 -20.30 -42.36
#